data_AF-A0A2P4Y825-F1
#
_entry.id   AF-A0A2P4Y825-F1
#
_cell.length_a   1.000
_cell.length_b   1.000
_cell.length_c   1.000
_cell.angle_alpha   90.00
_cell.angle_beta   90.00
_cell.angle_gamma   90.00
#
_symmetry.space_group_name_H-M   'P 1'
#
loop_
_entity.id
_entity.type
_entity.pdbx_description
1 polymer ?
#
loop_
_entity_poly.entity_id
_entity_poly.type
_entity_poly.pdbx_seq_one_letter_code
_entity_poly.pdbx_strand_id
1 'polypeptide(L)'
;MLPIPKAILEQDIGPTFHNVWAERYIHYLTEEHQLFGDNTLYRQTTGFRGDLAFNVSIDHEYPPNVILLSIESFRFHDSRYLVGEEDPSNLLKGTNITVTPNFDRWAKRGVSFRNMWSSLPTSRSLESLLFAQVPYDNVVAATAGGREDTKLSGLPQLLSSKGYETFFTTEMKKLAESDMNITRDQWDGPEQRKFSWGVHDDVSFQLVGDLLVNKTKEQSTRIARGDPKKPMFITHYTISSHTPFRARPAWYDEMEKPDFSALYEGEGRPNTIKNYLEMRYFTDMELGKFMDRMDKEGVLNDTIVIIVGDHGRAPEFNKSDTRDVSVTRVPATIIAEGRLGESVGLVIDDAVEHYDILNTLADIVGVPDGGFVQDGVGRSLKRKIPFADSVLLHNADTDHDMKVDLFPDLTTEEQTEWLLWRDIGRDLSRYFVDRWDAMSFGQPAQAGGYLNPNNDYTIGETINDGIQDLAWSPTSNVLVSGSWDNYVRCWEVQQQGTQFNAVAKAQIAHEGPVLCTAFSGDGSTVFSGSCDKTAKMWTLNGPAQGQQIAAHDAPIRSIAAIQEANCVATGSWDKTIKYWDTRSPTPMASVQLSERCYAMDVKHPLLVVATADRQVHVFDIRKPSQIYKSIQSNLKFQTRTIACFPDASGFAIGSIEGRCAIQHVEDKDKRNDFAFKCHRDGSDIYPVSSIAFHPFGTFATTGGDGTFCFWDKDARQKLKTFTKCNQSITTGKFNARGDIFAYTLSYDWSMGAEKYNQSQPSVIRLHSVAEAEIKQKKKPGTGSRNSF
;
A
#
# COMPACT_ATOMS: atom_id res chain seq x y z
N MET A 1 -12.97 -14.47 -26.97
CA MET A 1 -11.74 -14.73 -27.77
C MET A 1 -11.41 -13.51 -28.59
N LEU A 2 -10.37 -12.78 -28.19
CA LEU A 2 -9.65 -11.83 -29.04
C LEU A 2 -8.16 -12.17 -28.94
N PRO A 3 -7.41 -12.17 -30.05
CA PRO A 3 -6.06 -12.70 -30.11
C PRO A 3 -5.03 -11.68 -29.59
N ILE A 4 -4.01 -12.16 -28.88
CA ILE A 4 -2.84 -11.38 -28.47
C ILE A 4 -2.01 -11.08 -29.74
N PRO A 5 -1.65 -9.81 -30.03
CA PRO A 5 -0.87 -9.47 -31.22
C PRO A 5 0.55 -10.03 -31.19
N LYS A 6 0.91 -10.72 -32.27
CA LYS A 6 2.19 -11.37 -32.57
C LYS A 6 3.27 -10.37 -33.02
N ALA A 7 3.45 -9.25 -32.31
CA ALA A 7 4.25 -8.10 -32.77
C ALA A 7 5.45 -7.71 -31.87
N ILE A 8 5.98 -8.61 -31.04
CA ILE A 8 7.21 -8.38 -30.27
C ILE A 8 8.19 -9.55 -30.43
N LEU A 9 8.43 -10.00 -31.67
CA LEU A 9 9.39 -11.08 -31.94
C LEU A 9 10.41 -10.77 -33.03
N GLU A 10 10.36 -9.60 -33.67
CA GLU A 10 11.31 -9.24 -34.73
C GLU A 10 11.67 -7.76 -34.67
N GLN A 11 12.47 -7.37 -33.66
CA GLN A 11 13.37 -6.23 -33.78
C GLN A 11 14.74 -6.61 -33.22
N ASP A 12 15.68 -6.75 -34.15
CA ASP A 12 17.11 -6.88 -33.92
C ASP A 12 17.63 -5.51 -33.47
N ILE A 13 17.94 -5.35 -32.18
CA ILE A 13 18.46 -4.11 -31.59
C ILE A 13 19.71 -4.47 -30.77
N GLY A 14 20.83 -3.79 -31.08
CA GLY A 14 22.20 -4.11 -30.66
C GLY A 14 22.53 -3.99 -29.15
N PRO A 15 23.84 -3.93 -28.81
CA PRO A 15 24.34 -4.24 -27.47
C PRO A 15 24.20 -3.05 -26.51
N THR A 16 22.96 -2.80 -26.07
CA THR A 16 22.62 -1.96 -24.91
C THR A 16 21.37 -2.55 -24.27
N PHE A 17 21.52 -3.65 -23.52
CA PHE A 17 20.47 -4.16 -22.66
C PHE A 17 20.55 -3.44 -21.31
N HIS A 18 19.84 -2.31 -21.19
CA HIS A 18 19.32 -1.84 -19.91
C HIS A 18 17.96 -2.50 -19.68
N ASN A 19 17.84 -3.26 -18.57
CA ASN A 19 16.65 -3.45 -17.75
C ASN A 19 15.30 -3.66 -18.45
N VAL A 20 14.97 -4.91 -18.79
CA VAL A 20 13.56 -5.37 -18.82
C VAL A 20 13.23 -5.91 -17.42
N TRP A 21 13.06 -4.98 -16.49
CA TRP A 21 13.15 -5.23 -15.05
C TRP A 21 11.75 -5.25 -14.39
N ALA A 22 11.46 -6.34 -13.67
CA ALA A 22 10.40 -6.61 -12.69
C ALA A 22 8.90 -6.28 -12.99
N GLU A 23 8.53 -5.12 -13.55
CA GLU A 23 7.12 -4.69 -13.73
C GLU A 23 6.28 -5.57 -14.67
N ARG A 24 6.95 -6.26 -15.61
CA ARG A 24 6.28 -7.16 -16.57
C ARG A 24 5.57 -8.34 -15.90
N TYR A 25 5.90 -8.62 -14.63
CA TYR A 25 5.38 -9.76 -13.88
C TYR A 25 4.35 -9.38 -12.81
N ILE A 26 3.82 -8.16 -12.88
CA ILE A 26 2.86 -7.63 -11.90
C ILE A 26 1.44 -7.87 -12.38
N HIS A 27 0.65 -8.52 -11.53
CA HIS A 27 -0.75 -8.79 -11.80
C HIS A 27 -1.58 -7.56 -11.44
N TYR A 28 -1.63 -6.60 -12.37
CA TYR A 28 -2.25 -5.27 -12.24
C TYR A 28 -3.73 -5.25 -11.78
N LEU A 29 -4.42 -6.39 -11.76
CA LEU A 29 -5.80 -6.51 -11.26
C LEU A 29 -5.88 -6.76 -9.76
N THR A 30 -4.83 -7.35 -9.18
CA THR A 30 -4.79 -7.78 -7.78
C THR A 30 -3.56 -7.25 -7.05
N GLU A 31 -2.73 -6.44 -7.72
CA GLU A 31 -1.46 -5.92 -7.21
C GLU A 31 -1.24 -4.46 -7.64
N GLU A 32 -0.92 -3.61 -6.67
CA GLU A 32 -0.39 -2.25 -6.83
C GLU A 32 1.15 -2.30 -6.74
N HIS A 33 1.85 -1.43 -7.46
CA HIS A 33 3.31 -1.39 -7.44
C HIS A 33 3.87 0.00 -7.75
N GLN A 34 5.12 0.23 -7.35
CA GLN A 34 5.86 1.46 -7.65
C GLN A 34 7.35 1.15 -7.84
N LEU A 35 7.92 1.50 -8.99
CA LEU A 35 9.37 1.47 -9.20
C LEU A 35 10.06 2.58 -8.41
N PHE A 36 11.22 2.25 -7.84
CA PHE A 36 12.09 3.21 -7.16
C PHE A 36 13.51 3.14 -7.75
N GLY A 37 13.87 4.13 -8.57
CA GLY A 37 15.11 4.09 -9.35
C GLY A 37 15.12 3.00 -10.43
N ASP A 38 16.28 2.79 -11.06
CA ASP A 38 16.39 1.87 -12.21
C ASP A 38 16.29 0.38 -11.82
N ASN A 39 16.42 0.04 -10.54
CA ASN A 39 16.61 -1.33 -10.04
C ASN A 39 15.91 -1.60 -8.68
N THR A 40 14.78 -0.97 -8.35
CA THR A 40 14.00 -1.34 -7.15
C THR A 40 12.50 -1.26 -7.43
N LEU A 41 11.72 -2.19 -6.90
CA LEU A 41 10.27 -2.32 -7.15
C LEU A 41 9.53 -2.56 -5.82
N TYR A 42 8.60 -1.67 -5.49
CA TYR A 42 7.65 -1.78 -4.38
C TYR A 42 6.35 -2.42 -4.87
N ARG A 43 5.72 -3.29 -4.08
CA ARG A 43 4.49 -4.01 -4.45
C ARG A 43 3.54 -4.23 -3.27
N GLN A 44 2.24 -4.26 -3.56
CA GLN A 44 1.16 -4.45 -2.61
C GLN A 44 0.02 -5.24 -3.26
N THR A 45 -0.30 -6.42 -2.76
CA THR A 45 -1.42 -7.22 -3.29
C THR A 45 -2.74 -6.77 -2.65
N THR A 46 -3.68 -6.33 -3.48
CA THR A 46 -4.99 -5.80 -3.11
C THR A 46 -6.14 -6.78 -3.36
N GLY A 47 -5.86 -7.94 -3.94
CA GLY A 47 -6.84 -8.93 -4.41
C GLY A 47 -7.54 -9.79 -3.35
N PHE A 48 -7.06 -9.84 -2.11
CA PHE A 48 -7.61 -10.73 -1.08
C PHE A 48 -8.67 -10.05 -0.21
N ARG A 49 -9.95 -10.42 -0.41
CA ARG A 49 -11.07 -10.03 0.46
C ARG A 49 -11.99 -11.23 0.66
N GLY A 50 -12.20 -11.66 1.91
CA GLY A 50 -13.04 -12.81 2.22
C GLY A 50 -12.92 -13.29 3.67
N ASP A 51 -13.64 -14.36 3.99
CA ASP A 51 -13.55 -15.06 5.27
C ASP A 51 -12.20 -15.76 5.45
N LEU A 52 -11.89 -16.24 6.67
CA LEU A 52 -10.67 -17.00 6.96
C LEU A 52 -10.56 -18.22 6.04
N ALA A 53 -9.46 -18.31 5.27
CA ALA A 53 -9.27 -19.37 4.28
C ALA A 53 -8.96 -20.74 4.90
N PHE A 54 -8.11 -20.78 5.93
CA PHE A 54 -7.82 -21.96 6.74
C PHE A 54 -7.24 -21.53 8.10
N ASN A 55 -7.18 -22.46 9.05
CA ASN A 55 -6.55 -22.25 10.36
C ASN A 55 -5.63 -23.42 10.71
N VAL A 56 -4.56 -23.14 11.47
CA VAL A 56 -3.70 -24.17 12.06
C VAL A 56 -3.96 -24.16 13.57
N SER A 57 -4.56 -25.22 14.11
CA SER A 57 -4.85 -25.28 15.55
C SER A 57 -3.57 -25.43 16.36
N ILE A 58 -3.33 -24.49 17.28
CA ILE A 58 -2.18 -24.48 18.19
C ILE A 58 -2.67 -24.61 19.64
N ASP A 59 -1.97 -25.46 20.39
CA ASP A 59 -2.09 -25.52 21.83
C ASP A 59 -0.98 -24.65 22.42
N HIS A 60 -1.35 -23.56 23.10
CA HIS A 60 -0.37 -22.63 23.67
C HIS A 60 0.34 -23.19 24.91
N GLU A 61 -0.21 -24.21 25.57
CA GLU A 61 0.45 -24.92 26.66
C GLU A 61 1.43 -25.98 26.12
N TYR A 62 1.20 -26.44 24.88
CA TYR A 62 2.04 -27.39 24.17
C TYR A 62 2.36 -26.93 22.73
N PRO A 63 3.15 -25.85 22.57
CA PRO A 63 3.40 -25.23 21.27
C PRO A 63 4.13 -26.20 20.34
N PRO A 64 3.77 -26.31 19.04
CA PRO A 64 4.42 -27.22 18.10
C PRO A 64 5.85 -26.77 17.76
N ASN A 65 6.67 -27.72 17.29
CA ASN A 65 7.89 -27.38 16.56
C ASN A 65 7.51 -26.80 15.19
N VAL A 66 8.39 -26.00 14.62
CA VAL A 66 8.20 -25.43 13.29
C VAL A 66 9.48 -25.59 12.48
N ILE A 67 9.35 -26.10 11.26
CA ILE A 67 10.44 -26.18 10.29
C ILE A 67 10.04 -25.48 8.99
N LEU A 68 10.91 -24.58 8.53
CA LEU A 68 10.80 -23.90 7.25
C LEU A 68 11.88 -24.47 6.31
N LEU A 69 11.42 -25.12 5.24
CA LEU A 69 12.24 -25.70 4.18
C LEU A 69 12.13 -24.84 2.92
N SER A 70 13.27 -24.35 2.47
CA SER A 70 13.45 -23.60 1.24
C SER A 70 14.03 -24.53 0.17
N ILE A 71 13.27 -24.82 -0.88
CA ILE A 71 13.63 -25.83 -1.89
C ILE A 71 13.97 -25.18 -3.23
N GLU A 72 15.26 -25.16 -3.55
CA GLU A 72 15.84 -24.50 -4.73
C GLU A 72 15.38 -25.04 -6.10
N SER A 73 14.60 -26.11 -6.08
CA SER A 73 14.30 -26.92 -7.25
C SER A 73 12.81 -26.97 -7.62
N PHE A 74 11.92 -26.35 -6.85
CA PHE A 74 10.49 -26.48 -7.10
C PHE A 74 9.90 -25.27 -7.81
N ARG A 75 9.35 -25.49 -9.02
CA ARG A 75 8.50 -24.50 -9.71
C ARG A 75 7.06 -24.98 -9.68
N PHE A 76 6.13 -24.04 -9.83
CA PHE A 76 4.72 -24.40 -9.79
C PHE A 76 4.34 -25.39 -10.90
N HIS A 77 4.94 -25.28 -12.08
CA HIS A 77 4.71 -26.18 -13.21
C HIS A 77 5.33 -27.56 -13.07
N ASP A 78 6.23 -27.76 -12.11
CA ASP A 78 6.91 -29.05 -11.90
C ASP A 78 5.97 -30.06 -11.20
N SER A 79 4.77 -29.62 -10.76
CA SER A 79 3.77 -30.35 -10.00
C SER A 79 2.44 -30.47 -10.75
N ARG A 80 2.01 -31.69 -11.08
CA ARG A 80 0.68 -31.94 -11.67
C ARG A 80 -0.44 -31.67 -10.65
N TYR A 81 -0.18 -31.89 -9.37
CA TYR A 81 -1.15 -31.59 -8.31
C TYR A 81 -1.51 -30.12 -8.27
N LEU A 82 -0.53 -29.23 -8.46
CA LEU A 82 -0.77 -27.79 -8.48
C LEU A 82 -1.36 -27.33 -9.81
N VAL A 83 -0.85 -27.76 -10.96
CA VAL A 83 -1.36 -27.22 -12.25
C VAL A 83 -2.63 -27.88 -12.78
N GLY A 84 -2.97 -29.09 -12.31
CA GLY A 84 -4.11 -29.86 -12.81
C GLY A 84 -3.91 -30.37 -14.25
N GLU A 85 -5.02 -30.60 -14.97
CA GLU A 85 -4.98 -31.03 -16.38
C GLU A 85 -4.71 -29.87 -17.36
N GLU A 86 -4.89 -28.63 -16.90
CA GLU A 86 -4.66 -27.41 -17.68
C GLU A 86 -3.26 -26.85 -17.36
N ASP A 87 -2.20 -27.56 -17.77
CA ASP A 87 -0.81 -27.08 -17.63
C ASP A 87 -0.52 -25.92 -18.60
N PRO A 88 -0.32 -24.67 -18.09
CA PRO A 88 -0.12 -23.50 -18.95
C PRO A 88 1.29 -23.41 -19.54
N SER A 89 2.26 -24.20 -19.03
CA SER A 89 3.63 -24.22 -19.55
C SER A 89 3.85 -25.23 -20.67
N ASN A 90 2.90 -26.13 -20.89
CA ASN A 90 3.04 -27.30 -21.76
C ASN A 90 4.25 -28.18 -21.41
N LEU A 91 4.80 -28.05 -20.19
CA LEU A 91 5.91 -28.87 -19.68
C LEU A 91 5.52 -30.34 -19.70
N LEU A 92 4.26 -30.63 -19.39
CA LEU A 92 3.79 -32.00 -19.18
C LEU A 92 3.25 -32.67 -20.45
N LYS A 93 3.18 -31.95 -21.58
CA LYS A 93 2.76 -32.44 -22.93
C LYS A 93 1.58 -33.43 -22.95
N GLY A 94 0.59 -33.26 -22.07
CA GLY A 94 -0.56 -34.17 -21.97
C GLY A 94 -0.25 -35.56 -21.38
N THR A 95 0.96 -35.78 -20.88
CA THR A 95 1.36 -36.96 -20.11
C THR A 95 0.89 -36.83 -18.66
N ASN A 96 0.78 -37.95 -17.93
CA ASN A 96 0.48 -37.95 -16.49
C ASN A 96 1.75 -38.01 -15.62
N ILE A 97 2.88 -37.51 -16.14
CA ILE A 97 4.18 -37.51 -15.46
C ILE A 97 4.32 -36.18 -14.71
N THR A 98 4.89 -36.22 -13.50
CA THR A 98 5.22 -35.04 -12.68
C THR A 98 6.71 -35.09 -12.32
N VAL A 99 7.36 -33.93 -12.22
CA VAL A 99 8.79 -33.84 -11.87
C VAL A 99 8.98 -33.89 -10.35
N THR A 100 7.94 -33.52 -9.59
CA THR A 100 7.95 -33.43 -8.12
C THR A 100 6.88 -34.32 -7.46
N PRO A 101 6.86 -35.64 -7.75
CA PRO A 101 5.82 -36.54 -7.26
C PRO A 101 5.79 -36.67 -5.72
N ASN A 102 6.94 -36.55 -5.03
CA ASN A 102 6.97 -36.66 -3.57
C ASN A 102 6.45 -35.39 -2.91
N PHE A 103 6.82 -34.22 -3.44
CA PHE A 103 6.20 -32.96 -3.04
C PHE A 103 4.68 -33.03 -3.24
N ASP A 104 4.18 -33.48 -4.39
CA ASP A 104 2.75 -33.64 -4.67
C ASP A 104 2.04 -34.51 -3.63
N ARG A 105 2.68 -35.61 -3.24
CA ARG A 105 2.16 -36.53 -2.22
C ARG A 105 2.03 -35.86 -0.86
N TRP A 106 3.01 -35.06 -0.47
CA TRP A 106 3.03 -34.36 0.82
C TRP A 106 2.16 -33.11 0.83
N ALA A 107 2.12 -32.37 -0.27
CA ALA A 107 1.28 -31.19 -0.46
C ALA A 107 -0.21 -31.52 -0.29
N LYS A 108 -0.65 -32.69 -0.76
CA LYS A 108 -2.02 -33.21 -0.55
C LYS A 108 -2.40 -33.41 0.92
N ARG A 109 -1.43 -33.52 1.82
CA ARG A 109 -1.65 -33.66 3.28
C ARG A 109 -1.66 -32.31 4.00
N GLY A 110 -1.43 -31.21 3.28
CA GLY A 110 -1.33 -29.86 3.81
C GLY A 110 -2.31 -28.88 3.17
N VAL A 111 -2.02 -27.60 3.34
CA VAL A 111 -2.58 -26.51 2.53
C VAL A 111 -1.49 -26.06 1.56
N SER A 112 -1.80 -26.08 0.27
CA SER A 112 -0.83 -25.77 -0.78
C SER A 112 -1.12 -24.43 -1.44
N PHE A 113 -0.05 -23.76 -1.87
CA PHE A 113 -0.08 -22.46 -2.51
C PHE A 113 0.55 -22.60 -3.89
N ARG A 114 -0.24 -22.33 -4.93
CA ARG A 114 0.19 -22.58 -6.31
C ARG A 114 1.04 -21.46 -6.90
N ASN A 115 0.72 -20.22 -6.58
CA ASN A 115 1.29 -19.05 -7.25
C ASN A 115 1.86 -18.06 -6.22
N MET A 116 2.88 -18.45 -5.45
CA MET A 116 3.55 -17.51 -4.56
C MET A 116 4.57 -16.65 -5.31
N TRP A 117 4.49 -15.33 -5.13
CA TRP A 117 5.41 -14.40 -5.80
C TRP A 117 6.73 -14.23 -5.05
N SER A 118 7.80 -14.00 -5.80
CA SER A 118 9.10 -13.56 -5.27
C SER A 118 9.45 -12.21 -5.87
N SER A 119 9.70 -11.22 -5.02
CA SER A 119 10.02 -9.84 -5.42
C SER A 119 11.42 -9.65 -5.98
N LEU A 120 12.30 -10.62 -5.75
CA LEU A 120 13.62 -10.68 -6.38
C LEU A 120 13.77 -12.00 -7.15
N PRO A 121 14.39 -11.96 -8.34
CA PRO A 121 14.72 -13.14 -9.14
C PRO A 121 15.95 -13.89 -8.58
N THR A 122 16.26 -13.70 -7.30
CA THR A 122 17.50 -14.14 -6.64
C THR A 122 17.18 -14.89 -5.34
N SER A 123 18.02 -15.86 -4.99
CA SER A 123 17.90 -16.71 -3.79
C SER A 123 17.94 -15.87 -2.51
N ARG A 124 18.33 -14.59 -2.63
CA ARG A 124 18.28 -13.57 -1.59
C ARG A 124 16.85 -13.24 -1.12
N SER A 125 15.83 -13.41 -1.97
CA SER A 125 14.41 -13.32 -1.56
C SER A 125 14.09 -14.34 -0.47
N LEU A 126 14.55 -15.58 -0.66
CA LEU A 126 14.39 -16.65 0.33
C LEU A 126 15.31 -16.51 1.52
N GLU A 127 16.55 -16.05 1.35
CA GLU A 127 17.38 -15.68 2.49
C GLU A 127 16.68 -14.63 3.37
N SER A 128 15.98 -13.66 2.77
CA SER A 128 15.21 -12.66 3.53
C SER A 128 14.07 -13.28 4.33
N LEU A 129 13.45 -14.37 3.84
CA LEU A 129 12.47 -15.18 4.57
C LEU A 129 13.10 -15.96 5.74
N LEU A 130 14.27 -16.55 5.50
CA LEU A 130 14.99 -17.35 6.50
C LEU A 130 15.62 -16.45 7.59
N PHE A 131 15.90 -15.18 7.30
CA PHE A 131 16.60 -14.25 8.19
C PHE A 131 15.78 -13.07 8.73
N ALA A 132 14.59 -12.76 8.20
CA ALA A 132 13.74 -11.58 8.52
C ALA A 132 14.52 -10.27 8.64
N GLN A 133 14.64 -9.56 7.52
CA GLN A 133 15.46 -8.35 7.45
C GLN A 133 14.80 -7.13 8.17
N VAL A 134 15.60 -6.42 8.98
CA VAL A 134 15.74 -4.96 9.27
C VAL A 134 17.28 -4.78 9.26
N PRO A 135 17.87 -3.73 8.66
CA PRO A 135 19.13 -3.86 7.92
C PRO A 135 20.30 -4.38 8.78
N TYR A 136 21.09 -5.27 8.17
CA TYR A 136 22.11 -6.07 8.83
C TYR A 136 23.42 -5.32 9.05
N ASP A 137 24.01 -5.55 10.23
CA ASP A 137 25.45 -5.67 10.40
C ASP A 137 25.81 -7.17 10.36
N ASN A 138 26.51 -7.60 9.31
CA ASN A 138 27.13 -8.93 9.11
C ASN A 138 26.20 -10.17 8.94
N VAL A 139 25.82 -10.48 7.70
CA VAL A 139 25.76 -11.90 7.23
C VAL A 139 26.79 -12.06 6.13
N VAL A 140 27.85 -12.81 6.40
CA VAL A 140 28.82 -13.23 5.40
C VAL A 140 28.61 -14.73 5.14
N ALA A 141 28.29 -15.03 3.88
CA ALA A 141 28.42 -16.31 3.17
C ALA A 141 27.40 -17.46 3.39
N ALA A 142 27.18 -18.17 2.28
CA ALA A 142 26.47 -19.44 2.14
C ALA A 142 27.02 -20.56 3.06
N THR A 143 26.27 -21.66 3.15
CA THR A 143 26.50 -22.95 3.89
C THR A 143 27.88 -23.59 3.80
N ALA A 144 28.79 -23.08 2.97
CA ALA A 144 30.17 -23.56 2.90
C ALA A 144 31.18 -22.64 3.62
N GLY A 145 30.80 -21.40 3.96
CA GLY A 145 31.70 -20.36 4.46
C GLY A 145 31.19 -19.55 5.65
N GLY A 146 30.13 -19.99 6.34
CA GLY A 146 29.60 -19.25 7.48
C GLY A 146 30.61 -19.15 8.64
N ARG A 147 30.53 -18.05 9.41
CA ARG A 147 31.40 -17.78 10.55
C ARG A 147 30.87 -18.46 11.82
N GLU A 148 31.78 -19.00 12.62
CA GLU A 148 31.49 -19.42 14.00
C GLU A 148 30.85 -18.24 14.77
N ASP A 149 29.84 -18.51 15.60
CA ASP A 149 29.12 -17.54 16.44
C ASP A 149 28.34 -16.42 15.71
N THR A 150 27.90 -16.64 14.47
CA THR A 150 27.04 -15.68 13.75
C THR A 150 25.69 -15.50 14.47
N LYS A 151 25.49 -14.33 15.09
CA LYS A 151 24.22 -13.94 15.69
C LYS A 151 23.31 -13.34 14.63
N LEU A 152 22.46 -14.17 14.04
CA LEU A 152 21.40 -13.72 13.12
C LEU A 152 20.46 -12.77 13.86
N SER A 153 19.92 -11.72 13.22
CA SER A 153 18.88 -10.82 13.75
C SER A 153 17.57 -11.01 12.97
N GLY A 154 16.41 -11.12 13.64
CA GLY A 154 15.10 -11.24 13.01
C GLY A 154 14.20 -12.32 13.61
N LEU A 155 13.75 -13.27 12.78
CA LEU A 155 12.82 -14.35 13.14
C LEU A 155 13.38 -15.29 14.23
N PRO A 156 14.69 -15.63 14.24
CA PRO A 156 15.26 -16.41 15.33
C PRO A 156 15.18 -15.71 16.70
N GLN A 157 15.37 -14.38 16.78
CA GLN A 157 15.16 -13.63 18.03
C GLN A 157 13.70 -13.61 18.45
N LEU A 158 12.80 -13.39 17.49
CA LEU A 158 11.37 -13.39 17.75
C LEU A 158 10.96 -14.71 18.39
N LEU A 159 11.37 -15.83 17.81
CA LEU A 159 11.03 -17.17 18.28
C LEU A 159 11.76 -17.54 19.58
N SER A 160 13.02 -17.15 19.72
CA SER A 160 13.75 -17.27 20.99
C SER A 160 13.04 -16.53 22.13
N SER A 161 12.50 -15.33 21.87
CA SER A 161 11.70 -14.57 22.84
C SER A 161 10.39 -15.27 23.24
N LYS A 162 9.92 -16.20 22.39
CA LYS A 162 8.75 -17.06 22.63
C LYS A 162 9.10 -18.41 23.23
N GLY A 163 10.35 -18.60 23.63
CA GLY A 163 10.82 -19.84 24.25
C GLY A 163 11.13 -20.96 23.27
N TYR A 164 11.15 -20.68 21.96
CA TYR A 164 11.62 -21.63 20.96
C TYR A 164 13.15 -21.76 21.01
N GLU A 165 13.65 -22.97 20.90
CA GLU A 165 15.04 -23.21 20.58
C GLU A 165 15.25 -23.07 19.07
N THR A 166 16.06 -22.11 18.66
CA THR A 166 16.31 -21.84 17.25
C THR A 166 17.61 -22.50 16.81
N PHE A 167 17.57 -23.26 15.72
CA PHE A 167 18.74 -23.91 15.15
C PHE A 167 19.02 -23.38 13.76
N PHE A 168 20.23 -22.85 13.59
CA PHE A 168 20.78 -22.46 12.30
C PHE A 168 22.23 -22.95 12.24
N THR A 169 22.58 -23.65 11.16
CA THR A 169 23.96 -24.10 10.95
C THR A 169 24.38 -23.88 9.51
N THR A 170 25.51 -23.19 9.35
CA THR A 170 26.23 -23.02 8.09
C THR A 170 27.39 -24.00 7.98
N GLU A 171 27.49 -24.99 8.88
CA GLU A 171 28.64 -25.90 8.98
C GLU A 171 28.30 -27.34 8.58
N MET A 172 27.38 -27.52 7.63
CA MET A 172 26.87 -28.82 7.19
C MET A 172 27.99 -29.80 6.82
N LYS A 173 29.09 -29.30 6.24
CA LYS A 173 30.26 -30.12 5.92
C LYS A 173 30.95 -30.68 7.18
N LYS A 174 31.18 -29.85 8.20
CA LYS A 174 31.81 -30.28 9.47
C LYS A 174 30.91 -31.30 10.18
N LEU A 175 29.61 -31.03 10.22
CA LEU A 175 28.61 -31.94 10.80
C LEU A 175 28.55 -33.27 10.05
N ALA A 176 28.64 -33.28 8.72
CA ALA A 176 28.69 -34.52 7.96
C ALA A 176 30.00 -35.31 8.18
N GLU A 177 31.13 -34.63 8.33
CA GLU A 177 32.41 -35.27 8.68
C GLU A 177 32.34 -35.94 10.07
N SER A 178 31.66 -35.31 11.05
CA SER A 178 31.51 -35.86 12.40
C SER A 178 30.41 -36.92 12.53
N ASP A 179 29.24 -36.66 11.98
CA ASP A 179 28.01 -37.41 12.29
C ASP A 179 27.75 -38.51 11.25
N MET A 180 28.23 -38.32 10.02
CA MET A 180 28.03 -39.25 8.91
C MET A 180 29.34 -39.96 8.48
N ASN A 181 30.47 -39.65 9.13
CA ASN A 181 31.80 -40.16 8.78
C ASN A 181 32.20 -39.93 7.30
N ILE A 182 31.74 -38.84 6.69
CA ILE A 182 32.15 -38.50 5.31
C ILE A 182 33.64 -38.11 5.31
N THR A 183 34.43 -38.76 4.46
CA THR A 183 35.88 -38.49 4.38
C THR A 183 36.17 -37.31 3.44
N ARG A 184 37.38 -36.73 3.58
CA ARG A 184 37.80 -35.61 2.73
C ARG A 184 37.74 -35.91 1.24
N ASP A 185 38.08 -37.13 0.85
CA ASP A 185 38.12 -37.56 -0.55
C ASP A 185 36.71 -37.72 -1.13
N GLN A 186 35.69 -38.05 -0.32
CA GLN A 186 34.30 -38.19 -0.78
C GLN A 186 33.64 -36.85 -1.12
N TRP A 187 34.22 -35.74 -0.68
CA TRP A 187 33.72 -34.40 -1.01
C TRP A 187 33.98 -34.02 -2.46
N ASP A 188 35.24 -34.14 -2.90
CA ASP A 188 35.70 -33.73 -4.23
C ASP A 188 35.95 -34.92 -5.18
N GLY A 189 35.89 -36.15 -4.66
CA GLY A 189 36.11 -37.40 -5.39
C GLY A 189 34.87 -37.88 -6.16
N PRO A 190 34.87 -39.14 -6.62
CA PRO A 190 33.79 -39.71 -7.44
C PRO A 190 32.39 -39.56 -6.83
N GLU A 191 32.28 -39.58 -5.50
CA GLU A 191 31.03 -39.44 -4.77
C GLU A 191 30.43 -38.03 -4.85
N GLN A 192 31.24 -37.01 -5.13
CA GLN A 192 30.87 -35.60 -5.30
C GLN A 192 29.84 -35.14 -4.28
N ARG A 193 30.15 -35.24 -2.98
CA ARG A 193 29.19 -34.91 -1.90
C ARG A 193 29.00 -33.41 -1.64
N LYS A 194 29.82 -32.55 -2.26
CA LYS A 194 29.72 -31.08 -2.15
C LYS A 194 29.90 -30.38 -3.49
N PHE A 195 29.60 -29.09 -3.47
CA PHE A 195 29.89 -28.13 -4.52
C PHE A 195 30.22 -26.76 -3.89
N SER A 196 30.44 -25.74 -4.71
CA SER A 196 30.94 -24.43 -4.25
C SER A 196 30.05 -23.74 -3.21
N TRP A 197 28.75 -24.04 -3.19
CA TRP A 197 27.76 -23.38 -2.34
C TRP A 197 27.33 -24.23 -1.12
N GLY A 198 27.73 -25.50 -1.02
CA GLY A 198 27.46 -26.36 0.13
C GLY A 198 27.45 -27.86 -0.20
N VAL A 199 26.59 -28.62 0.48
CA VAL A 199 26.48 -30.09 0.35
C VAL A 199 25.23 -30.47 -0.43
N HIS A 200 25.20 -31.66 -1.02
CA HIS A 200 24.01 -32.16 -1.71
C HIS A 200 22.84 -32.44 -0.77
N ASP A 201 21.64 -32.44 -1.34
CA ASP A 201 20.38 -32.53 -0.60
C ASP A 201 20.25 -33.85 0.17
N ASP A 202 20.90 -34.93 -0.29
CA ASP A 202 20.99 -36.22 0.40
C ASP A 202 21.74 -36.11 1.75
N VAL A 203 22.88 -35.41 1.76
CA VAL A 203 23.64 -35.12 2.98
C VAL A 203 22.87 -34.10 3.85
N SER A 204 22.31 -33.09 3.20
CA SER A 204 21.65 -31.97 3.86
C SER A 204 20.42 -32.42 4.65
N PHE A 205 19.52 -33.15 4.00
CA PHE A 205 18.31 -33.67 4.64
C PHE A 205 18.60 -34.77 5.65
N GLN A 206 19.67 -35.57 5.46
CA GLN A 206 20.07 -36.55 6.44
C GLN A 206 20.43 -35.89 7.77
N LEU A 207 21.28 -34.85 7.75
CA LEU A 207 21.69 -34.12 8.95
C LEU A 207 20.52 -33.42 9.65
N VAL A 208 19.66 -32.72 8.90
CA VAL A 208 18.48 -32.05 9.47
C VAL A 208 17.50 -33.07 10.05
N GLY A 209 17.32 -34.21 9.37
CA GLY A 209 16.48 -35.30 9.86
C GLY A 209 17.02 -35.93 11.14
N ASP A 210 18.33 -36.14 11.24
CA ASP A 210 18.99 -36.66 12.45
C ASP A 210 18.80 -35.71 13.64
N LEU A 211 18.98 -34.41 13.40
CA LEU A 211 18.73 -33.38 14.42
C LEU A 211 17.28 -33.43 14.91
N LEU A 212 16.31 -33.44 14.00
CA LEU A 212 14.88 -33.48 14.34
C LEU A 212 14.49 -34.73 15.12
N VAL A 213 14.96 -35.90 14.69
CA VAL A 213 14.69 -37.18 15.37
C VAL A 213 15.29 -37.19 16.77
N ASN A 214 16.54 -36.76 16.92
CA ASN A 214 17.22 -36.70 18.22
C ASN A 214 16.50 -35.73 19.16
N LYS A 215 16.16 -34.54 18.67
CA LYS A 215 15.43 -33.54 19.46
C LYS A 215 14.02 -33.99 19.83
N THR A 216 13.34 -34.71 18.95
CA THR A 216 12.02 -35.30 19.25
C THR A 216 12.14 -36.34 20.38
N LYS A 217 13.19 -37.16 20.38
CA LYS A 217 13.47 -38.12 21.47
C LYS A 217 13.85 -37.42 22.78
N GLU A 218 14.69 -36.38 22.72
CA GLU A 218 15.03 -35.53 23.88
C GLU A 218 13.78 -34.91 24.49
N GLN A 219 12.92 -34.32 23.65
CA GLN A 219 11.69 -33.67 24.05
C GLN A 219 10.68 -34.65 24.66
N SER A 220 10.54 -35.84 24.07
CA SER A 220 9.72 -36.92 24.63
C SER A 220 10.20 -37.36 26.02
N THR A 221 11.52 -37.50 26.18
CA THR A 221 12.13 -37.85 27.47
C THR A 221 11.92 -36.75 28.51
N ARG A 222 12.02 -35.48 28.09
CA ARG A 222 11.79 -34.30 28.93
C ARG A 222 10.36 -34.27 29.46
N ILE A 223 9.37 -34.44 28.58
CA ILE A 223 7.95 -34.47 28.96
C ILE A 223 7.65 -35.65 29.88
N ALA A 224 8.23 -36.83 29.61
CA ALA A 224 8.06 -38.00 30.48
C ALA A 224 8.61 -37.80 31.91
N ARG A 225 9.52 -36.85 32.11
CA ARG A 225 10.04 -36.45 33.43
C ARG A 225 9.19 -35.37 34.12
N GLY A 226 8.16 -34.84 33.45
CA GLY A 226 7.32 -33.75 33.94
C GLY A 226 7.87 -32.35 33.68
N ASP A 227 8.96 -32.22 32.92
CA ASP A 227 9.50 -30.92 32.52
C ASP A 227 8.67 -30.31 31.38
N PRO A 228 8.51 -28.97 31.31
CA PRO A 228 7.74 -28.31 30.26
C PRO A 228 8.38 -28.51 28.88
N LYS A 229 7.57 -28.46 27.82
CA LYS A 229 8.06 -28.52 26.45
C LYS A 229 8.95 -27.30 26.13
N LYS A 230 9.99 -27.49 25.31
CA LYS A 230 10.71 -26.39 24.64
C LYS A 230 10.58 -26.61 23.14
N PRO A 231 9.69 -25.86 22.47
CA PRO A 231 9.49 -26.03 21.05
C PRO A 231 10.74 -25.61 20.28
N MET A 232 10.87 -26.07 19.04
CA MET A 232 11.99 -25.75 18.18
C MET A 232 11.58 -25.02 16.93
N PHE A 233 12.47 -24.16 16.43
CA PHE A 233 12.36 -23.56 15.11
C PHE A 233 13.62 -23.86 14.30
N ILE A 234 13.42 -24.42 13.11
CA ILE A 234 14.50 -24.77 12.18
C ILE A 234 14.22 -24.13 10.83
N THR A 235 15.23 -23.48 10.28
CA THR A 235 15.25 -23.01 8.89
C THR A 235 16.29 -23.80 8.12
N HIS A 236 15.91 -24.33 6.95
CA HIS A 236 16.82 -25.07 6.11
C HIS A 236 16.58 -24.76 4.64
N TYR A 237 17.65 -24.75 3.85
CA TYR A 237 17.57 -24.56 2.41
C TYR A 237 18.37 -25.64 1.68
N THR A 238 17.82 -26.15 0.58
CA THR A 238 18.52 -27.06 -0.33
C THR A 238 19.28 -26.26 -1.37
N ILE A 239 20.23 -26.86 -2.10
CA ILE A 239 21.06 -26.12 -3.08
C ILE A 239 21.51 -26.98 -4.26
N SER A 240 21.15 -28.27 -4.32
CA SER A 240 21.65 -29.18 -5.35
C SER A 240 21.28 -28.79 -6.77
N SER A 241 20.22 -28.00 -6.98
CA SER A 241 19.86 -27.46 -8.30
C SER A 241 20.74 -26.29 -8.77
N HIS A 242 21.62 -25.72 -7.94
CA HIS A 242 22.57 -24.66 -8.36
C HIS A 242 23.92 -25.20 -8.87
N THR A 243 24.12 -26.51 -8.84
CA THR A 243 25.36 -27.15 -9.29
C THR A 243 25.30 -27.51 -10.78
N PRO A 244 26.42 -27.45 -11.54
CA PRO A 244 26.44 -27.96 -12.91
C PRO A 244 25.90 -29.38 -13.00
N PHE A 245 25.15 -29.74 -14.06
CA PHE A 245 24.56 -31.07 -14.19
C PHE A 245 25.53 -32.23 -14.00
N ARG A 246 26.78 -32.05 -14.45
CA ARG A 246 27.88 -33.02 -14.32
C ARG A 246 28.43 -33.19 -12.90
N ALA A 247 28.02 -32.30 -11.98
CA ALA A 247 28.48 -32.24 -10.60
C ALA A 247 27.46 -32.88 -9.64
N ARG A 248 26.66 -33.83 -10.13
CA ARG A 248 25.69 -34.61 -9.34
C ARG A 248 26.39 -35.83 -8.74
N PRO A 249 25.92 -36.36 -7.60
CA PRO A 249 26.55 -37.53 -6.98
C PRO A 249 26.58 -38.72 -7.94
N ALA A 250 27.71 -39.42 -8.06
CA ALA A 250 27.86 -40.55 -9.00
C ALA A 250 26.80 -41.64 -8.79
N TRP A 251 26.49 -41.96 -7.53
CA TRP A 251 25.45 -42.95 -7.21
C TRP A 251 24.07 -42.56 -7.78
N TYR A 252 23.77 -41.27 -7.85
CA TYR A 252 22.53 -40.77 -8.41
C TYR A 252 22.58 -40.74 -9.94
N ASP A 253 23.74 -40.42 -10.52
CA ASP A 253 23.94 -40.50 -11.96
C ASP A 253 23.72 -41.93 -12.48
N GLU A 254 24.22 -42.93 -11.75
CA GLU A 254 24.08 -44.36 -12.07
C GLU A 254 22.72 -44.97 -11.75
N MET A 255 21.91 -44.32 -10.89
CA MET A 255 20.57 -44.79 -10.53
C MET A 255 19.62 -44.77 -11.74
N GLU A 256 18.75 -45.77 -11.85
CA GLU A 256 17.58 -45.74 -12.73
C GLU A 256 16.61 -44.62 -12.30
N LYS A 257 16.21 -43.78 -13.26
CA LYS A 257 15.36 -42.60 -13.04
C LYS A 257 14.04 -42.78 -13.79
N PRO A 258 12.95 -42.10 -13.40
CA PRO A 258 11.72 -42.09 -14.19
C PRO A 258 11.99 -41.68 -15.64
N ASP A 259 11.25 -42.28 -16.56
CA ASP A 259 11.36 -41.91 -17.96
C ASP A 259 10.67 -40.57 -18.22
N PHE A 260 11.47 -39.52 -18.26
CA PHE A 260 11.02 -38.16 -18.61
C PHE A 260 11.06 -37.89 -20.13
N SER A 261 11.33 -38.90 -20.97
CA SER A 261 11.45 -38.76 -22.44
C SER A 261 10.30 -37.97 -23.04
N ALA A 262 9.07 -38.26 -22.63
CA ALA A 262 7.88 -37.58 -23.10
C ALA A 262 7.86 -36.07 -22.81
N LEU A 263 8.64 -35.57 -21.85
CA LEU A 263 8.76 -34.15 -21.53
C LEU A 263 9.79 -33.41 -22.42
N TYR A 264 10.82 -34.10 -22.94
CA TYR A 264 11.94 -33.46 -23.65
C TYR A 264 12.17 -33.94 -25.08
N GLU A 265 11.62 -35.08 -25.50
CA GLU A 265 11.75 -35.55 -26.88
C GLU A 265 11.06 -34.59 -27.85
N GLY A 266 11.74 -34.32 -28.98
CA GLY A 266 11.31 -33.35 -29.98
C GLY A 266 11.62 -31.88 -29.64
N GLU A 267 12.14 -31.58 -28.45
CA GLU A 267 12.56 -30.22 -28.08
C GLU A 267 13.92 -29.85 -28.68
N GLY A 268 14.21 -28.55 -28.82
CA GLY A 268 15.45 -28.06 -29.42
C GLY A 268 16.73 -28.37 -28.63
N ARG A 269 16.63 -28.79 -27.36
CA ARG A 269 17.77 -29.13 -26.47
C ARG A 269 17.45 -30.30 -25.54
N PRO A 270 17.19 -31.51 -26.07
CA PRO A 270 16.60 -32.61 -25.31
C PRO A 270 17.51 -33.10 -24.17
N ASN A 271 18.83 -33.19 -24.38
CA ASN A 271 19.78 -33.64 -23.36
C ASN A 271 19.91 -32.66 -22.18
N THR A 272 19.88 -31.35 -22.44
CA THR A 272 19.92 -30.32 -21.39
C THR A 272 18.63 -30.34 -20.57
N ILE A 273 17.47 -30.49 -21.22
CA ILE A 273 16.17 -30.58 -20.54
C ILE A 273 16.09 -31.87 -19.72
N LYS A 274 16.57 -33.00 -20.25
CA LYS A 274 16.70 -34.25 -19.50
C LYS A 274 17.52 -34.05 -18.22
N ASN A 275 18.74 -33.53 -18.34
CA ASN A 275 19.62 -33.31 -17.20
C ASN A 275 18.99 -32.38 -16.15
N TYR A 276 18.22 -31.39 -16.60
CA TYR A 276 17.44 -30.50 -15.76
C TYR A 276 16.37 -31.23 -14.96
N LEU A 277 15.49 -31.97 -15.64
CA LEU A 277 14.41 -32.73 -15.01
C LEU A 277 14.96 -33.74 -13.99
N GLU A 278 16.07 -34.40 -14.33
CA GLU A 278 16.73 -35.33 -13.42
C GLU A 278 17.30 -34.63 -12.16
N MET A 279 17.87 -33.42 -12.27
CA MET A 279 18.32 -32.70 -11.06
C MET A 279 17.16 -32.22 -10.19
N ARG A 280 16.03 -31.83 -10.78
CA ARG A 280 14.81 -31.48 -10.01
C ARG A 280 14.28 -32.70 -9.27
N TYR A 281 14.24 -33.85 -9.95
CA TYR A 281 13.81 -35.11 -9.36
C TYR A 281 14.72 -35.57 -8.21
N PHE A 282 16.02 -35.30 -8.27
CA PHE A 282 16.95 -35.58 -7.18
C PHE A 282 16.50 -34.93 -5.86
N THR A 283 16.26 -33.62 -5.89
CA THR A 283 15.81 -32.88 -4.70
C THR A 283 14.43 -33.33 -4.23
N ASP A 284 13.49 -33.59 -5.16
CA ASP A 284 12.16 -34.11 -4.81
C ASP A 284 12.25 -35.47 -4.11
N MET A 285 13.09 -36.36 -4.62
CA MET A 285 13.32 -37.68 -4.03
C MET A 285 13.92 -37.56 -2.63
N GLU A 286 14.95 -36.73 -2.43
CA GLU A 286 15.56 -36.55 -1.11
C GLU A 286 14.61 -35.88 -0.11
N LEU A 287 13.81 -34.90 -0.55
CA LEU A 287 12.72 -34.35 0.27
C LEU A 287 11.70 -35.43 0.63
N GLY A 288 11.32 -36.29 -0.32
CA GLY A 288 10.40 -37.40 -0.09
C GLY A 288 10.91 -38.35 0.99
N LYS A 289 12.18 -38.77 0.88
CA LYS A 289 12.86 -39.62 1.89
C LYS A 289 12.90 -38.94 3.25
N PHE A 290 13.23 -37.66 3.30
CA PHE A 290 13.23 -36.87 4.53
C PHE A 290 11.84 -36.87 5.19
N MET A 291 10.81 -36.48 4.45
CA MET A 291 9.45 -36.37 4.96
C MET A 291 8.89 -37.74 5.38
N ASP A 292 9.12 -38.80 4.60
CA ASP A 292 8.73 -40.18 4.95
C ASP A 292 9.38 -40.64 6.26
N ARG A 293 10.66 -40.29 6.44
CA ARG A 293 11.37 -40.56 7.68
C ARG A 293 10.78 -39.75 8.85
N MET A 294 10.52 -38.46 8.67
CA MET A 294 9.95 -37.61 9.72
C MET A 294 8.56 -38.11 10.16
N ASP A 295 7.75 -38.59 9.22
CA ASP A 295 6.45 -39.21 9.51
C ASP A 295 6.61 -40.51 10.30
N LYS A 296 7.47 -41.41 9.81
CA LYS A 296 7.74 -42.71 10.44
C LYS A 296 8.30 -42.59 11.86
N GLU A 297 9.19 -41.62 12.09
CA GLU A 297 9.79 -41.36 13.40
C GLU A 297 8.85 -40.54 14.32
N GLY A 298 7.66 -40.17 13.85
CA GLY A 298 6.64 -39.44 14.61
C GLY A 298 6.95 -37.96 14.82
N VAL A 299 7.95 -37.42 14.11
CA VAL A 299 8.34 -36.00 14.19
C VAL A 299 7.20 -35.09 13.71
N LEU A 300 6.51 -35.49 12.64
CA LEU A 300 5.44 -34.68 12.03
C LEU A 300 4.21 -34.51 12.93
N ASN A 301 3.97 -35.41 13.89
CA ASN A 301 2.84 -35.32 14.82
C ASN A 301 2.88 -34.05 15.69
N ASP A 302 4.08 -33.48 15.88
CA ASP A 302 4.32 -32.34 16.74
C ASP A 302 5.10 -31.22 16.04
N THR A 303 5.16 -31.27 14.71
CA THR A 303 5.94 -30.35 13.89
C THR A 303 5.10 -29.82 12.74
N ILE A 304 5.07 -28.50 12.60
CA ILE A 304 4.52 -27.82 11.43
C ILE A 304 5.66 -27.67 10.43
N VAL A 305 5.47 -28.22 9.24
CA VAL A 305 6.43 -28.16 8.14
C VAL A 305 5.92 -27.17 7.11
N ILE A 306 6.71 -26.15 6.81
CA ILE A 306 6.47 -25.20 5.74
C ILE A 306 7.52 -25.45 4.66
N ILE A 307 7.08 -25.65 3.43
CA ILE A 307 7.95 -25.88 2.29
C ILE A 307 7.67 -24.76 1.29
N VAL A 308 8.71 -24.07 0.84
CA VAL A 308 8.64 -22.97 -0.13
C VAL A 308 9.65 -23.24 -1.24
N GLY A 309 9.24 -23.15 -2.50
CA GLY A 309 10.17 -23.27 -3.63
C GLY A 309 11.03 -22.01 -3.81
N ASP A 310 12.16 -22.14 -4.49
CA ASP A 310 12.94 -21.00 -5.01
C ASP A 310 12.73 -20.75 -6.49
N HIS A 311 13.11 -19.53 -6.88
CA HIS A 311 13.08 -19.12 -8.26
C HIS A 311 13.98 -19.98 -9.17
N GLY A 312 14.93 -20.72 -8.60
CA GLY A 312 15.75 -21.76 -9.24
C GLY A 312 16.50 -21.29 -10.48
N ARG A 313 17.82 -21.08 -10.40
CA ARG A 313 18.63 -20.84 -11.59
C ARG A 313 18.77 -22.13 -12.42
N ALA A 314 18.62 -22.05 -13.74
CA ALA A 314 18.92 -23.20 -14.60
C ALA A 314 20.40 -23.61 -14.40
N PRO A 315 20.72 -24.89 -14.22
CA PRO A 315 22.07 -25.30 -13.84
C PRO A 315 22.97 -25.32 -15.07
N GLU A 316 23.57 -24.18 -15.39
CA GLU A 316 24.76 -24.08 -16.23
C GLU A 316 25.36 -22.69 -16.03
N PHE A 317 26.36 -22.62 -15.14
CA PHE A 317 27.05 -21.42 -14.66
C PHE A 317 27.64 -20.51 -15.77
N ASN A 318 27.62 -20.93 -17.04
CA ASN A 318 28.32 -20.28 -18.15
C ASN A 318 27.45 -19.86 -19.33
N LYS A 319 26.12 -20.00 -19.25
CA LYS A 319 25.19 -19.32 -20.17
C LYS A 319 23.99 -18.87 -19.35
N SER A 320 23.80 -17.57 -19.21
CA SER A 320 22.48 -17.04 -18.86
C SER A 320 21.51 -17.61 -19.88
N ASP A 321 20.57 -18.45 -19.43
CA ASP A 321 19.41 -18.72 -20.26
C ASP A 321 18.72 -17.36 -20.42
N THR A 322 18.81 -16.77 -21.60
CA THR A 322 18.21 -15.47 -21.93
C THR A 322 16.69 -15.52 -21.93
N ARG A 323 16.13 -16.72 -21.80
CA ARG A 323 14.76 -16.91 -21.36
C ARG A 323 14.80 -16.72 -19.85
N ASP A 324 14.70 -15.45 -19.42
CA ASP A 324 14.24 -15.05 -18.09
C ASP A 324 12.94 -15.79 -17.75
N VAL A 325 13.05 -17.08 -17.45
CA VAL A 325 12.08 -17.82 -16.66
C VAL A 325 12.56 -17.65 -15.22
N SER A 326 12.89 -16.41 -14.84
CA SER A 326 12.75 -15.98 -13.47
C SER A 326 11.33 -16.34 -13.09
N VAL A 327 11.17 -17.35 -12.24
CA VAL A 327 9.83 -17.75 -11.84
C VAL A 327 9.35 -16.72 -10.85
N THR A 328 8.47 -15.87 -11.34
CA THR A 328 7.66 -15.00 -10.50
C THR A 328 6.62 -15.81 -9.72
N ARG A 329 6.63 -17.15 -9.80
CA ARG A 329 5.68 -18.04 -9.14
C ARG A 329 6.38 -19.32 -8.67
N VAL A 330 6.50 -19.49 -7.37
CA VAL A 330 6.96 -20.73 -6.74
C VAL A 330 5.79 -21.45 -6.06
N PRO A 331 5.88 -22.77 -5.90
CA PRO A 331 4.93 -23.51 -5.08
C PRO A 331 5.32 -23.41 -3.60
N ALA A 332 4.33 -23.47 -2.72
CA ALA A 332 4.57 -23.71 -1.30
C ALA A 332 3.52 -24.63 -0.70
N THR A 333 3.80 -25.20 0.46
CA THR A 333 2.81 -25.97 1.22
C THR A 333 3.09 -25.89 2.71
N ILE A 334 2.01 -25.84 3.51
CA ILE A 334 2.03 -25.97 4.96
C ILE A 334 1.45 -27.33 5.32
N ILE A 335 2.24 -28.15 6.00
CA ILE A 335 1.86 -29.48 6.48
C ILE A 335 1.85 -29.41 8.00
N ALA A 336 0.68 -29.64 8.59
CA ALA A 336 0.50 -29.61 10.05
C ALA A 336 -0.49 -30.71 10.45
N GLU A 337 0.05 -31.91 10.66
CA GLU A 337 -0.71 -33.13 10.92
C GLU A 337 -1.66 -32.97 12.11
N GLY A 338 -2.94 -33.28 11.89
CA GLY A 338 -3.99 -33.14 12.90
C GLY A 338 -4.37 -31.69 13.27
N ARG A 339 -3.73 -30.67 12.67
CA ARG A 339 -3.93 -29.25 13.02
C ARG A 339 -4.69 -28.44 11.98
N LEU A 340 -4.87 -28.97 10.77
CA LEU A 340 -5.52 -28.27 9.65
C LEU A 340 -7.03 -28.53 9.53
N GLY A 341 -7.57 -29.51 10.26
CA GLY A 341 -9.00 -29.87 10.18
C GLY A 341 -9.47 -30.16 8.75
N GLU A 342 -10.60 -29.57 8.36
CA GLU A 342 -11.19 -29.70 7.02
C GLU A 342 -10.38 -29.00 5.91
N SER A 343 -9.32 -28.26 6.24
CA SER A 343 -8.47 -27.58 5.26
C SER A 343 -7.38 -28.47 4.66
N VAL A 344 -7.24 -29.73 5.09
CA VAL A 344 -6.31 -30.69 4.47
C VAL A 344 -6.66 -30.89 2.99
N GLY A 345 -5.67 -30.73 2.11
CA GLY A 345 -5.82 -30.81 0.66
C GLY A 345 -6.37 -29.53 0.03
N LEU A 346 -6.55 -28.45 0.80
CA LEU A 346 -6.90 -27.14 0.26
C LEU A 346 -5.75 -26.63 -0.62
N VAL A 347 -6.11 -26.24 -1.83
CA VAL A 347 -5.19 -25.60 -2.77
C VAL A 347 -5.63 -24.16 -2.95
N ILE A 348 -4.72 -23.24 -2.65
CA ILE A 348 -4.94 -21.80 -2.70
C ILE A 348 -4.20 -21.24 -3.91
N ASP A 349 -4.97 -20.56 -4.75
CA ASP A 349 -4.43 -19.78 -5.86
C ASP A 349 -4.01 -18.39 -5.42
N ASP A 350 -2.93 -17.93 -6.04
CA ASP A 350 -2.49 -16.52 -6.04
C ASP A 350 -2.09 -15.97 -4.67
N ALA A 351 -1.44 -16.79 -3.84
CA ALA A 351 -0.90 -16.32 -2.57
C ALA A 351 0.13 -15.20 -2.78
N VAL A 352 0.07 -14.24 -1.87
CA VAL A 352 0.96 -13.08 -1.78
C VAL A 352 2.43 -13.50 -1.61
N GLU A 353 3.36 -12.54 -1.63
CA GLU A 353 4.82 -12.74 -1.63
C GLU A 353 5.36 -13.79 -0.64
N HIS A 354 6.57 -14.30 -0.87
CA HIS A 354 7.30 -15.13 0.09
C HIS A 354 7.17 -14.60 1.53
N TYR A 355 7.28 -13.29 1.75
CA TYR A 355 7.17 -12.64 3.05
C TYR A 355 5.84 -12.87 3.78
N ASP A 356 4.75 -13.15 3.07
CA ASP A 356 3.44 -13.39 3.67
C ASP A 356 3.35 -14.75 4.41
N ILE A 357 4.27 -15.67 4.11
CA ILE A 357 4.50 -16.86 4.94
C ILE A 357 5.05 -16.47 6.32
N LEU A 358 5.79 -15.36 6.47
CA LEU A 358 6.32 -14.93 7.77
C LEU A 358 5.23 -14.56 8.75
N ASN A 359 4.17 -13.93 8.28
CA ASN A 359 3.03 -13.59 9.10
C ASN A 359 2.25 -14.85 9.50
N THR A 360 2.05 -15.77 8.55
CA THR A 360 1.48 -17.10 8.85
C THR A 360 2.31 -17.84 9.90
N LEU A 361 3.65 -17.77 9.81
CA LEU A 361 4.58 -18.31 10.80
C LEU A 361 4.44 -17.63 12.17
N ALA A 362 4.39 -16.30 12.19
CA ALA A 362 4.22 -15.53 13.42
C ALA A 362 2.89 -15.84 14.13
N ASP A 363 1.83 -16.08 13.36
CA ASP A 363 0.53 -16.48 13.87
C ASP A 363 0.55 -17.92 14.41
N ILE A 364 1.25 -18.82 13.70
CA ILE A 364 1.41 -20.22 14.08
C ILE A 364 2.19 -20.39 15.41
N VAL A 365 3.21 -19.57 15.65
CA VAL A 365 4.10 -19.68 16.82
C VAL A 365 3.66 -18.85 18.04
N GLY A 366 2.58 -18.07 17.91
CA GLY A 366 1.96 -17.34 19.00
C GLY A 366 2.59 -15.97 19.31
N VAL A 367 2.06 -14.91 18.68
CA VAL A 367 2.18 -13.52 19.16
C VAL A 367 1.19 -13.31 20.33
N PRO A 368 1.43 -12.42 21.34
CA PRO A 368 0.41 -12.14 22.36
C PRO A 368 -0.84 -11.58 21.67
N ASP A 369 -2.00 -11.66 22.34
CA ASP A 369 -3.32 -11.17 21.89
C ASP A 369 -3.24 -9.85 21.07
N GLY A 370 -3.02 -9.94 19.75
CA GLY A 370 -2.27 -8.85 19.09
C GLY A 370 -1.42 -9.11 17.83
N GLY A 371 -1.60 -10.16 17.01
CA GLY A 371 -0.70 -10.53 15.88
C GLY A 371 -0.39 -9.46 14.81
N PHE A 372 0.34 -9.81 13.74
CA PHE A 372 0.68 -8.86 12.65
C PHE A 372 -0.52 -8.59 11.70
N VAL A 373 -0.59 -7.40 11.10
CA VAL A 373 -1.64 -7.01 10.15
C VAL A 373 -1.44 -7.74 8.82
N GLN A 374 -2.36 -8.62 8.45
CA GLN A 374 -2.43 -9.23 7.12
C GLN A 374 -3.81 -9.11 6.48
N ASP A 375 -3.79 -8.69 5.21
CA ASP A 375 -4.94 -8.61 4.32
C ASP A 375 -4.92 -9.73 3.26
N GLY A 376 -4.45 -10.93 3.63
CA GLY A 376 -4.34 -12.11 2.76
C GLY A 376 -4.07 -13.39 3.54
N VAL A 377 -4.19 -14.56 2.88
CA VAL A 377 -4.34 -15.90 3.50
C VAL A 377 -3.40 -16.15 4.69
N GLY A 378 -3.99 -16.34 5.88
CA GLY A 378 -3.31 -16.69 7.14
C GLY A 378 -3.76 -15.93 8.41
N ARG A 379 -4.57 -14.86 8.31
CA ARG A 379 -5.02 -13.93 9.39
C ARG A 379 -4.78 -14.33 10.88
N SER A 380 -4.06 -13.47 11.61
CA SER A 380 -4.31 -13.18 13.03
C SER A 380 -4.99 -11.82 13.24
N LEU A 381 -6.20 -11.88 13.79
CA LEU A 381 -6.95 -10.71 14.25
C LEU A 381 -6.62 -10.44 15.73
N LYS A 382 -5.80 -9.40 15.98
CA LYS A 382 -5.97 -8.39 17.05
C LYS A 382 -4.86 -7.32 16.92
N ARG A 383 -5.23 -6.03 16.98
CA ARG A 383 -4.44 -4.81 17.28
C ARG A 383 -3.56 -4.09 16.20
N LYS A 384 -3.75 -2.76 16.21
CA LYS A 384 -2.94 -1.64 15.70
C LYS A 384 -1.57 -1.56 16.39
N ILE A 385 -0.44 -1.42 15.66
CA ILE A 385 0.55 -0.30 15.73
C ILE A 385 1.41 -0.27 14.41
N PRO A 386 2.23 0.77 14.10
CA PRO A 386 2.53 1.24 12.75
C PRO A 386 3.82 0.60 12.21
N PHE A 387 4.00 0.65 10.90
CA PHE A 387 5.25 0.26 10.23
C PHE A 387 6.45 0.95 10.90
N ALA A 388 7.45 0.19 11.36
CA ALA A 388 8.80 0.69 11.56
C ALA A 388 9.52 0.69 10.21
N ASP A 389 10.40 1.66 10.01
CA ASP A 389 11.16 1.86 8.78
C ASP A 389 11.84 0.58 8.26
N SER A 390 11.83 0.52 6.94
CA SER A 390 12.41 -0.46 6.04
C SER A 390 13.80 -0.99 6.42
N VAL A 391 14.03 -2.21 5.93
CA VAL A 391 15.33 -2.75 5.58
C VAL A 391 15.89 -2.10 4.31
N LEU A 392 17.16 -1.75 4.32
CA LEU A 392 17.96 -1.56 3.12
C LEU A 392 18.43 -2.92 2.56
N LEU A 393 18.14 -3.18 1.29
CA LEU A 393 18.83 -4.19 0.48
C LEU A 393 20.02 -3.51 -0.20
N HIS A 394 21.22 -4.04 0.02
CA HIS A 394 22.39 -3.65 -0.75
C HIS A 394 22.36 -4.31 -2.13
N ASN A 395 23.23 -3.87 -3.05
CA ASN A 395 23.43 -4.59 -4.31
C ASN A 395 24.17 -5.92 -4.06
N ALA A 396 23.37 -6.99 -3.92
CA ALA A 396 23.82 -8.35 -3.65
C ALA A 396 24.76 -8.96 -4.69
N ASP A 397 24.85 -8.36 -5.88
CA ASP A 397 25.70 -8.87 -6.95
C ASP A 397 27.12 -8.29 -6.93
N THR A 398 27.36 -7.08 -6.37
CA THR A 398 28.65 -6.38 -6.52
C THR A 398 29.39 -6.03 -5.23
N ASP A 399 28.74 -5.90 -4.08
CA ASP A 399 29.39 -5.61 -2.78
C ASP A 399 28.83 -6.49 -1.66
N HIS A 400 28.66 -7.78 -1.97
CA HIS A 400 28.00 -8.82 -1.16
C HIS A 400 28.44 -8.93 0.32
N ASP A 401 29.59 -8.39 0.69
CA ASP A 401 30.15 -8.46 2.05
C ASP A 401 30.27 -7.09 2.73
N MET A 402 29.90 -5.98 2.08
CA MET A 402 30.12 -4.60 2.53
C MET A 402 31.55 -4.33 3.04
N LYS A 403 32.54 -4.98 2.42
CA LYS A 403 33.96 -4.93 2.81
C LYS A 403 34.74 -3.86 2.07
N VAL A 404 34.16 -3.35 1.00
CA VAL A 404 34.77 -2.30 0.19
C VAL A 404 34.39 -0.99 0.86
N ASP A 405 35.35 -0.37 1.57
CA ASP A 405 35.31 1.09 1.65
C ASP A 405 35.33 1.53 0.19
N LEU A 406 34.17 1.97 -0.32
CA LEU A 406 33.99 2.24 -1.75
C LEU A 406 34.94 3.33 -2.24
N PHE A 407 35.63 4.05 -1.34
CA PHE A 407 36.49 5.17 -1.70
C PHE A 407 37.73 5.28 -0.79
N PRO A 408 38.60 4.26 -0.79
CA PRO A 408 39.72 4.16 0.16
C PRO A 408 40.91 5.06 -0.23
N ASP A 409 40.98 5.46 -1.50
CA ASP A 409 42.03 6.31 -2.07
C ASP A 409 41.67 7.80 -2.02
N LEU A 410 40.52 8.14 -1.43
CA LEU A 410 40.13 9.53 -1.25
C LEU A 410 41.15 10.23 -0.37
N THR A 411 41.45 11.46 -0.75
CA THR A 411 42.27 12.32 0.10
C THR A 411 41.57 12.51 1.44
N THR A 412 42.32 12.80 2.50
CA THR A 412 41.77 12.94 3.86
C THR A 412 40.57 13.93 3.92
N GLU A 413 40.53 14.93 3.04
CA GLU A 413 39.40 15.87 2.91
C GLU A 413 38.16 15.23 2.25
N GLU A 414 38.32 14.42 1.20
CA GLU A 414 37.22 13.69 0.53
C GLU A 414 36.73 12.49 1.36
N GLN A 415 37.60 11.85 2.15
CA GLN A 415 37.23 10.81 3.10
C GLN A 415 36.51 11.39 4.33
N THR A 416 36.89 12.60 4.74
CA THR A 416 36.12 13.39 5.71
C THR A 416 34.77 13.81 5.13
N GLU A 417 34.69 14.08 3.82
CA GLU A 417 33.44 14.32 3.11
C GLU A 417 32.57 13.05 3.04
N TRP A 418 33.12 11.86 2.79
CA TRP A 418 32.38 10.58 2.83
C TRP A 418 31.92 10.19 4.25
N LEU A 419 32.76 10.42 5.27
CA LEU A 419 32.36 10.27 6.67
C LEU A 419 31.29 11.31 7.06
N LEU A 420 31.35 12.51 6.47
CA LEU A 420 30.28 13.50 6.51
C LEU A 420 29.03 13.01 5.75
N TRP A 421 29.11 12.23 4.66
CA TRP A 421 27.94 11.60 3.99
C TRP A 421 27.32 10.44 4.81
N ARG A 422 28.14 9.66 5.52
CA ARG A 422 27.72 8.61 6.47
C ARG A 422 27.10 9.21 7.72
N ASP A 423 27.68 10.27 8.26
CA ASP A 423 27.12 11.02 9.37
C ASP A 423 25.95 11.92 8.89
N ILE A 424 25.88 12.30 7.60
CA ILE A 424 24.68 12.81 6.90
C ILE A 424 23.65 11.70 6.74
N GLY A 425 24.01 10.41 6.69
CA GLY A 425 23.14 9.23 6.73
C GLY A 425 22.52 8.99 8.10
N ARG A 426 23.30 9.23 9.17
CA ARG A 426 22.79 9.33 10.54
C ARG A 426 21.99 10.60 10.76
N ASP A 427 22.38 11.69 10.11
CA ASP A 427 21.60 12.91 10.01
C ASP A 427 20.47 12.76 9.01
N LEU A 428 20.43 11.70 8.20
CA LEU A 428 19.37 11.30 7.28
C LEU A 428 18.33 10.52 8.07
N SER A 429 18.77 9.74 9.06
CA SER A 429 17.91 9.05 10.05
C SER A 429 17.39 10.03 11.09
N ARG A 430 18.22 10.95 11.60
CA ARG A 430 17.77 12.12 12.36
C ARG A 430 16.98 13.07 11.48
N TYR A 431 17.26 13.17 10.18
CA TYR A 431 16.41 13.85 9.21
C TYR A 431 15.18 13.04 8.90
N PHE A 432 15.09 11.72 9.00
CA PHE A 432 13.85 10.95 8.80
C PHE A 432 13.02 10.91 10.08
N VAL A 433 13.64 11.04 11.26
CA VAL A 433 12.96 11.37 12.53
C VAL A 433 12.49 12.82 12.50
N ASP A 434 13.36 13.76 12.13
CA ASP A 434 13.04 15.16 11.94
C ASP A 434 12.16 15.39 10.70
N ARG A 435 12.09 14.50 9.68
CA ARG A 435 11.28 14.53 8.39
C ARG A 435 10.04 13.67 8.47
N TRP A 436 9.93 12.73 9.41
CA TRP A 436 8.61 12.31 9.87
C TRP A 436 7.98 13.45 10.68
N ASP A 437 8.79 14.22 11.41
CA ASP A 437 8.38 15.51 11.99
C ASP A 437 8.39 16.68 10.96
N ALA A 438 9.07 16.53 9.81
CA ALA A 438 9.28 17.55 8.76
C ALA A 438 9.00 17.05 7.33
N MET A 439 7.93 16.27 7.13
CA MET A 439 7.15 16.31 5.88
C MET A 439 6.45 17.67 5.83
N SER A 440 7.28 18.70 5.88
CA SER A 440 6.91 20.08 5.98
C SER A 440 6.52 20.43 4.56
N PHE A 441 5.23 20.34 4.30
CA PHE A 441 4.49 21.58 4.33
C PHE A 441 5.44 22.80 4.54
N GLY A 442 5.97 23.41 3.45
CA GLY A 442 6.90 24.56 3.47
C GLY A 442 8.00 24.61 2.43
N GLN A 443 8.17 23.56 1.63
CA GLN A 443 9.21 23.55 0.59
C GLN A 443 8.69 24.18 -0.71
N PRO A 444 9.41 25.16 -1.30
CA PRO A 444 8.99 25.81 -2.53
C PRO A 444 9.05 24.86 -3.75
N ALA A 445 8.01 24.91 -4.57
CA ALA A 445 7.79 24.06 -5.71
C ALA A 445 8.76 24.48 -6.81
N GLN A 446 9.31 23.51 -7.52
CA GLN A 446 10.01 23.81 -8.76
C GLN A 446 9.03 24.51 -9.72
N ALA A 447 9.44 25.68 -10.19
CA ALA A 447 8.71 26.50 -11.14
C ALA A 447 8.67 25.82 -12.53
N GLY A 448 7.96 24.71 -12.65
CA GLY A 448 7.71 24.01 -13.89
C GLY A 448 6.44 24.52 -14.54
N GLY A 449 6.56 25.49 -15.46
CA GLY A 449 5.66 25.66 -16.62
C GLY A 449 4.13 25.64 -16.45
N TYR A 450 3.55 25.87 -15.26
CA TYR A 450 2.10 25.86 -15.10
C TYR A 450 1.47 27.08 -15.78
N LEU A 451 0.54 26.84 -16.70
CA LEU A 451 -0.21 27.93 -17.33
C LEU A 451 -0.96 28.71 -16.24
N ASN A 452 -0.53 29.92 -15.96
CA ASN A 452 -1.12 30.82 -14.97
C ASN A 452 -1.76 32.05 -15.64
N PRO A 453 -2.88 31.86 -16.35
CA PRO A 453 -3.43 32.91 -17.22
C PRO A 453 -4.05 34.07 -16.44
N ASN A 454 -4.32 33.88 -15.14
CA ASN A 454 -4.84 34.92 -14.25
C ASN A 454 -3.74 35.63 -13.45
N ASN A 455 -2.47 35.18 -13.57
CA ASN A 455 -1.32 35.72 -12.84
C ASN A 455 -1.52 35.72 -11.31
N ASP A 456 -2.18 34.68 -10.79
CA ASP A 456 -2.45 34.51 -9.37
C ASP A 456 -1.25 33.89 -8.64
N TYR A 457 -1.10 34.16 -7.35
CA TYR A 457 -0.01 33.57 -6.58
C TYR A 457 -0.25 32.07 -6.43
N THR A 458 0.73 31.25 -6.78
CA THR A 458 0.68 29.81 -6.57
C THR A 458 1.35 29.50 -5.24
N ILE A 459 0.65 28.83 -4.33
CA ILE A 459 1.28 28.31 -3.12
C ILE A 459 2.33 27.32 -3.58
N GLY A 460 3.57 27.54 -3.15
CA GLY A 460 4.73 26.83 -3.66
C GLY A 460 4.80 25.37 -3.23
N GLU A 461 3.73 24.65 -2.96
CA GLU A 461 3.82 23.22 -2.64
C GLU A 461 3.01 22.44 -3.68
N THR A 462 3.64 21.45 -4.31
CA THR A 462 2.92 20.51 -5.17
C THR A 462 2.24 19.47 -4.30
N ILE A 463 0.92 19.31 -4.48
CA ILE A 463 0.14 18.27 -3.81
C ILE A 463 0.03 17.08 -4.76
N ASN A 464 0.37 15.90 -4.25
CA ASN A 464 0.64 14.69 -5.06
C ASN A 464 -0.62 14.03 -5.65
N ASP A 465 -1.81 14.45 -5.24
CA ASP A 465 -3.09 13.97 -5.77
C ASP A 465 -4.14 15.11 -5.75
N GLY A 466 -5.38 14.84 -6.16
CA GLY A 466 -6.48 15.80 -6.21
C GLY A 466 -6.73 16.48 -4.86
N ILE A 467 -6.93 17.79 -4.87
CA ILE A 467 -7.38 18.54 -3.68
C ILE A 467 -8.90 18.57 -3.69
N GLN A 468 -9.52 18.09 -2.61
CA GLN A 468 -10.97 17.96 -2.53
C GLN A 468 -11.63 19.13 -1.81
N ASP A 469 -10.97 19.73 -0.83
CA ASP A 469 -11.55 20.81 -0.02
C ASP A 469 -10.50 21.83 0.46
N LEU A 470 -10.98 23.04 0.76
CA LEU A 470 -10.24 24.14 1.37
C LEU A 470 -11.06 24.73 2.51
N ALA A 471 -10.41 25.15 3.59
CA ALA A 471 -11.05 25.96 4.64
C ALA A 471 -10.11 27.04 5.16
N TRP A 472 -10.64 28.25 5.36
CA TRP A 472 -9.92 29.34 6.00
C TRP A 472 -10.24 29.38 7.49
N SER A 473 -9.25 29.72 8.30
CA SER A 473 -9.45 30.10 9.70
C SER A 473 -10.37 31.32 9.76
N PRO A 474 -11.35 31.35 10.69
CA PRO A 474 -12.24 32.49 10.87
C PRO A 474 -11.56 33.68 11.55
N THR A 475 -10.42 33.47 12.23
CA THR A 475 -9.76 34.49 13.06
C THR A 475 -8.43 34.97 12.50
N SER A 476 -7.83 34.22 11.56
CA SER A 476 -6.52 34.51 10.99
C SER A 476 -6.46 34.09 9.52
N ASN A 477 -5.45 34.56 8.78
CA ASN A 477 -5.22 34.10 7.41
C ASN A 477 -4.46 32.76 7.43
N VAL A 478 -5.07 31.74 8.02
CA VAL A 478 -4.58 30.36 7.97
C VAL A 478 -5.50 29.55 7.05
N LEU A 479 -4.94 28.86 6.06
CA LEU A 479 -5.65 28.06 5.06
C LEU A 479 -5.35 26.58 5.28
N VAL A 480 -6.37 25.72 5.28
CA VAL A 480 -6.17 24.27 5.24
C VAL A 480 -6.69 23.65 3.96
N SER A 481 -6.11 22.53 3.56
CA SER A 481 -6.60 21.70 2.45
C SER A 481 -6.77 20.24 2.85
N GLY A 482 -7.78 19.57 2.32
CA GLY A 482 -7.91 18.10 2.34
C GLY A 482 -7.75 17.51 0.94
N SER A 483 -6.95 16.45 0.81
CA SER A 483 -6.57 15.86 -0.48
C SER A 483 -6.76 14.34 -0.55
N TRP A 484 -6.76 13.84 -1.78
CA TRP A 484 -6.91 12.42 -2.11
C TRP A 484 -5.68 11.57 -1.79
N ASP A 485 -4.53 12.21 -1.51
CA ASP A 485 -3.33 11.59 -0.95
C ASP A 485 -3.40 11.37 0.57
N ASN A 486 -4.59 11.51 1.16
CA ASN A 486 -4.92 11.26 2.56
C ASN A 486 -4.47 12.34 3.56
N TYR A 487 -3.88 13.46 3.12
CA TYR A 487 -3.38 14.49 4.03
C TYR A 487 -4.34 15.67 4.25
N VAL A 488 -4.22 16.27 5.43
CA VAL A 488 -4.71 17.62 5.76
C VAL A 488 -3.50 18.52 5.96
N ARG A 489 -3.44 19.66 5.28
CA ARG A 489 -2.26 20.56 5.26
C ARG A 489 -2.67 22.01 5.62
N CYS A 490 -1.82 22.85 6.24
CA CYS A 490 -2.23 24.11 6.91
C CYS A 490 -1.30 25.36 6.76
N TRP A 491 -1.56 26.29 5.84
CA TRP A 491 -0.66 27.42 5.45
C TRP A 491 -1.02 28.67 6.22
N GLU A 492 -0.04 29.42 6.70
CA GLU A 492 -0.19 30.81 7.09
C GLU A 492 0.04 31.72 5.87
N VAL A 493 -0.95 32.54 5.53
CA VAL A 493 -0.93 33.38 4.34
C VAL A 493 -0.82 34.85 4.73
N GLN A 494 0.26 35.48 4.27
CA GLN A 494 0.49 36.91 4.39
C GLN A 494 0.20 37.58 3.04
N GLN A 495 -0.41 38.77 3.11
CA GLN A 495 -0.74 39.57 1.93
C GLN A 495 -0.25 41.00 2.15
N GLN A 496 0.48 41.53 1.16
CA GLN A 496 0.89 42.92 1.10
C GLN A 496 0.47 43.51 -0.25
N GLY A 497 -0.70 44.16 -0.28
CA GLY A 497 -1.33 44.60 -1.53
C GLY A 497 -1.75 43.41 -2.40
N THR A 498 -1.18 43.31 -3.60
CA THR A 498 -1.40 42.17 -4.52
C THR A 498 -0.35 41.08 -4.39
N GLN A 499 0.66 41.26 -3.53
CA GLN A 499 1.69 40.26 -3.27
C GLN A 499 1.27 39.34 -2.13
N PHE A 500 1.62 38.07 -2.26
CA PHE A 500 1.32 37.03 -1.29
C PHE A 500 2.62 36.34 -0.86
N ASN A 501 2.61 35.85 0.38
CA ASN A 501 3.55 34.88 0.87
C ASN A 501 2.77 33.83 1.65
N ALA A 502 2.77 32.58 1.18
CA ALA A 502 2.20 31.46 1.91
C ALA A 502 3.33 30.70 2.58
N VAL A 503 3.35 30.73 3.91
CA VAL A 503 4.31 30.01 4.75
C VAL A 503 3.61 28.82 5.32
N ALA A 504 4.28 27.70 5.25
CA ALA A 504 3.69 26.47 5.66
C ALA A 504 4.01 26.16 7.14
N LYS A 505 3.06 25.63 7.91
CA LYS A 505 3.07 25.34 9.33
C LYS A 505 3.11 23.85 9.66
N ALA A 506 2.10 23.06 9.26
CA ALA A 506 1.99 21.64 9.65
C ALA A 506 0.99 20.85 8.79
N GLN A 507 0.95 19.52 8.98
CA GLN A 507 0.00 18.61 8.35
C GLN A 507 -0.34 17.40 9.25
N ILE A 508 -1.46 16.71 8.97
CA ILE A 508 -1.84 15.41 9.57
C ILE A 508 -2.34 14.44 8.49
N ALA A 509 -2.33 13.13 8.76
CA ALA A 509 -2.76 12.10 7.82
C ALA A 509 -4.07 11.39 8.26
N HIS A 510 -4.81 10.89 7.27
CA HIS A 510 -5.90 9.91 7.38
C HIS A 510 -5.50 8.57 6.75
N GLU A 511 -6.28 7.51 6.96
CA GLU A 511 -6.05 6.19 6.32
C GLU A 511 -6.73 6.09 4.94
N GLY A 512 -7.24 7.21 4.43
CA GLY A 512 -7.89 7.31 3.14
C GLY A 512 -8.18 8.76 2.76
N PRO A 513 -8.66 9.01 1.53
CA PRO A 513 -8.83 10.36 0.98
C PRO A 513 -9.61 11.31 1.89
N VAL A 514 -9.08 12.52 2.11
CA VAL A 514 -9.76 13.56 2.91
C VAL A 514 -10.75 14.31 2.03
N LEU A 515 -12.04 14.27 2.38
CA LEU A 515 -13.10 14.83 1.55
C LEU A 515 -13.61 16.19 2.01
N CYS A 516 -13.33 16.57 3.26
CA CYS A 516 -13.85 17.79 3.85
C CYS A 516 -13.01 18.27 5.04
N THR A 517 -12.97 19.58 5.21
CA THR A 517 -12.24 20.29 6.27
C THR A 517 -13.08 21.44 6.83
N ALA A 518 -12.96 21.73 8.12
CA ALA A 518 -13.59 22.88 8.77
C ALA A 518 -12.73 23.40 9.93
N PHE A 519 -12.92 24.65 10.30
CA PHE A 519 -12.27 25.26 11.46
C PHE A 519 -13.23 25.40 12.64
N SER A 520 -12.74 25.28 13.86
CA SER A 520 -13.41 25.79 15.06
C SER A 520 -13.57 27.31 14.97
N GLY A 521 -14.59 27.84 15.66
CA GLY A 521 -14.89 29.27 15.61
C GLY A 521 -13.82 30.19 16.19
N ASP A 522 -12.96 29.68 17.07
CA ASP A 522 -11.78 30.38 17.58
C ASP A 522 -10.56 30.30 16.64
N GLY A 523 -10.63 29.47 15.59
CA GLY A 523 -9.55 29.22 14.62
C GLY A 523 -8.40 28.37 15.17
N SER A 524 -8.52 27.80 16.37
CA SER A 524 -7.43 27.02 16.99
C SER A 524 -7.41 25.55 16.59
N THR A 525 -8.53 25.02 16.07
CA THR A 525 -8.72 23.60 15.79
C THR A 525 -9.29 23.39 14.38
N VAL A 526 -8.76 22.40 13.69
CA VAL A 526 -9.21 21.91 12.38
C VAL A 526 -9.94 20.60 12.57
N PHE A 527 -11.04 20.42 11.87
CA PHE A 527 -11.77 19.17 11.77
C PHE A 527 -11.69 18.66 10.33
N SER A 528 -11.45 17.36 10.16
CA SER A 528 -11.33 16.72 8.84
C SER A 528 -12.12 15.42 8.79
N GLY A 529 -12.76 15.13 7.65
CA GLY A 529 -13.49 13.87 7.42
C GLY A 529 -12.99 13.14 6.17
N SER A 530 -12.94 11.81 6.23
CA SER A 530 -12.25 10.98 5.22
C SER A 530 -13.09 9.79 4.70
N CYS A 531 -12.65 9.26 3.56
CA CYS A 531 -13.01 7.95 3.02
C CYS A 531 -12.69 6.78 3.95
N ASP A 532 -11.78 6.95 4.92
CA ASP A 532 -11.53 5.99 6.01
C ASP A 532 -12.71 5.86 7.00
N LYS A 533 -13.79 6.62 6.75
CA LYS A 533 -15.05 6.66 7.50
C LYS A 533 -14.93 7.31 8.89
N THR A 534 -13.82 7.97 9.17
CA THR A 534 -13.55 8.66 10.42
C THR A 534 -13.44 10.18 10.21
N ALA A 535 -13.67 10.93 11.28
CA ALA A 535 -13.26 12.33 11.34
C ALA A 535 -12.21 12.54 12.42
N LYS A 536 -11.25 13.43 12.16
CA LYS A 536 -10.21 13.83 13.10
C LYS A 536 -10.37 15.30 13.52
N MET A 537 -9.93 15.58 14.74
CA MET A 537 -9.78 16.91 15.33
C MET A 537 -8.29 17.19 15.52
N TRP A 538 -7.84 18.34 15.04
CA TRP A 538 -6.43 18.74 15.01
C TRP A 538 -6.24 20.16 15.53
N THR A 539 -5.63 20.30 16.70
CA THR A 539 -5.34 21.61 17.31
C THR A 539 -4.02 22.17 16.78
N LEU A 540 -4.03 23.37 16.19
CA LEU A 540 -2.94 23.94 15.37
C LEU A 540 -1.63 24.32 16.09
N ASN A 541 -1.51 24.04 17.38
CA ASN A 541 -0.25 24.12 18.14
C ASN A 541 -0.15 22.99 19.18
N GLY A 542 -0.94 21.92 19.00
CA GLY A 542 -0.96 20.73 19.84
C GLY A 542 -0.10 19.60 19.26
N PRO A 543 -0.24 18.37 19.81
CA PRO A 543 0.42 17.19 19.26
C PRO A 543 0.14 17.02 17.76
N ALA A 544 1.15 16.63 16.98
CA ALA A 544 1.08 16.43 15.53
C ALA A 544 0.32 15.15 15.11
N GLN A 545 -0.69 14.76 15.89
CA GLN A 545 -1.57 13.63 15.63
C GLN A 545 -3.03 14.07 15.82
N GLY A 546 -3.83 13.94 14.76
CA GLY A 546 -5.26 14.24 14.84
C GLY A 546 -5.98 13.23 15.71
N GLN A 547 -6.77 13.70 16.68
CA GLN A 547 -7.62 12.86 17.51
C GLN A 547 -8.86 12.42 16.73
N GLN A 548 -9.15 11.12 16.64
CA GLN A 548 -10.40 10.66 16.06
C GLN A 548 -11.59 11.08 16.95
N ILE A 549 -12.56 11.78 16.36
CA ILE A 549 -13.75 12.31 17.06
C ILE A 549 -15.08 11.78 16.50
N ALA A 550 -15.08 11.14 15.33
CA ALA A 550 -16.29 10.61 14.71
C ALA A 550 -16.01 9.31 13.95
N ALA A 551 -17.06 8.50 13.80
CA ALA A 551 -17.08 7.30 12.97
C ALA A 551 -18.44 7.12 12.27
N HIS A 552 -18.37 6.67 11.02
CA HIS A 552 -19.50 6.37 10.15
C HIS A 552 -19.34 4.99 9.50
N ASP A 553 -20.40 4.46 8.91
CA ASP A 553 -20.35 3.14 8.25
C ASP A 553 -19.87 3.25 6.78
N ALA A 554 -19.79 4.48 6.28
CA ALA A 554 -19.31 4.84 4.95
C ALA A 554 -18.58 6.21 4.99
N PRO A 555 -17.88 6.61 3.90
CA PRO A 555 -17.10 7.85 3.84
C PRO A 555 -17.82 9.11 4.33
N ILE A 556 -17.10 9.95 5.07
CA ILE A 556 -17.60 11.25 5.54
C ILE A 556 -17.39 12.27 4.43
N ARG A 557 -18.48 12.73 3.82
CA ARG A 557 -18.43 13.63 2.66
C ARG A 557 -18.31 15.10 3.06
N SER A 558 -18.88 15.48 4.21
CA SER A 558 -18.90 16.87 4.65
C SER A 558 -18.81 16.97 6.17
N ILE A 559 -18.16 18.04 6.65
CA ILE A 559 -17.94 18.33 8.06
C ILE A 559 -18.17 19.82 8.29
N ALA A 560 -18.73 20.18 9.44
CA ALA A 560 -18.93 21.56 9.83
C ALA A 560 -18.80 21.72 11.35
N ALA A 561 -18.06 22.74 11.78
CA ALA A 561 -18.05 23.15 13.19
C ALA A 561 -19.27 24.05 13.47
N ILE A 562 -20.00 23.75 14.52
CA ILE A 562 -21.15 24.53 14.97
C ILE A 562 -20.77 25.18 16.30
N GLN A 563 -20.23 26.40 16.21
CA GLN A 563 -19.70 27.11 17.37
C GLN A 563 -20.77 27.36 18.44
N GLU A 564 -21.99 27.70 18.03
CA GLU A 564 -23.07 28.05 18.95
C GLU A 564 -23.61 26.83 19.73
N ALA A 565 -23.39 25.62 19.21
CA ALA A 565 -23.75 24.37 19.86
C ALA A 565 -22.55 23.62 20.45
N ASN A 566 -21.34 24.18 20.32
CA ASN A 566 -20.07 23.57 20.69
C ASN A 566 -19.94 22.10 20.23
N CYS A 567 -20.31 21.85 18.98
CA CYS A 567 -20.30 20.50 18.41
C CYS A 567 -19.82 20.50 16.96
N VAL A 568 -19.53 19.32 16.44
CA VAL A 568 -19.18 19.09 15.03
C VAL A 568 -20.30 18.30 14.37
N ALA A 569 -20.75 18.72 13.19
CA ALA A 569 -21.67 17.96 12.35
C ALA A 569 -20.90 17.24 11.24
N THR A 570 -21.18 15.95 11.02
CA THR A 570 -20.61 15.15 9.93
C THR A 570 -21.73 14.55 9.09
N GLY A 571 -21.67 14.73 7.77
CA GLY A 571 -22.59 14.14 6.79
C GLY A 571 -21.90 13.07 5.96
N SER A 572 -22.48 11.87 5.91
CA SER A 572 -21.84 10.69 5.32
C SER A 572 -22.67 10.05 4.19
N TRP A 573 -21.97 9.23 3.38
CA TRP A 573 -22.60 8.32 2.43
C TRP A 573 -23.32 7.13 3.10
N ASP A 574 -23.24 6.98 4.41
CA ASP A 574 -24.11 6.06 5.15
C ASP A 574 -25.54 6.59 5.32
N LYS A 575 -25.83 7.75 4.69
CA LYS A 575 -27.12 8.44 4.70
C LYS A 575 -27.47 9.02 6.07
N THR A 576 -26.48 9.30 6.92
CA THR A 576 -26.70 9.97 8.20
C THR A 576 -25.99 11.30 8.28
N ILE A 577 -26.58 12.22 9.06
CA ILE A 577 -25.87 13.31 9.71
C ILE A 577 -25.71 12.97 11.19
N LYS A 578 -24.50 13.12 11.72
CA LYS A 578 -24.18 12.89 13.15
C LYS A 578 -23.60 14.15 13.76
N TYR A 579 -23.91 14.39 15.03
CA TYR A 579 -23.42 15.53 15.82
C TYR A 579 -22.53 15.03 16.96
N TRP A 580 -21.38 15.66 17.15
CA TRP A 580 -20.32 15.18 18.05
C TRP A 580 -19.87 16.29 19.00
N ASP A 581 -19.76 15.97 20.29
CA ASP A 581 -19.24 16.90 21.31
C ASP A 581 -17.71 16.83 21.48
N THR A 582 -17.04 16.09 20.58
CA THR A 582 -15.59 15.80 20.48
C THR A 582 -14.92 15.14 21.68
N ARG A 583 -15.65 14.93 22.79
CA ARG A 583 -15.14 14.33 24.03
C ARG A 583 -15.56 12.88 24.18
N SER A 584 -16.64 12.49 23.51
CA SER A 584 -17.18 11.14 23.50
C SER A 584 -17.08 10.49 22.12
N PRO A 585 -16.80 9.18 22.02
CA PRO A 585 -16.89 8.43 20.76
C PRO A 585 -18.35 8.16 20.34
N THR A 586 -19.34 8.54 21.15
CA THR A 586 -20.77 8.38 20.84
C THR A 586 -21.35 9.69 20.30
N PRO A 587 -22.11 9.69 19.19
CA PRO A 587 -22.72 10.91 18.69
C PRO A 587 -23.79 11.42 19.67
N MET A 588 -23.86 12.74 19.86
CA MET A 588 -24.91 13.41 20.64
C MET A 588 -26.29 13.19 20.03
N ALA A 589 -26.34 13.15 18.70
CA ALA A 589 -27.53 12.90 17.90
C ALA A 589 -27.12 12.32 16.55
N SER A 590 -27.99 11.49 15.99
CA SER A 590 -27.90 11.01 14.63
C SER A 590 -29.25 11.16 13.96
N VAL A 591 -29.27 11.73 12.76
CA VAL A 591 -30.49 11.92 11.98
C VAL A 591 -30.32 11.22 10.64
N GLN A 592 -31.33 10.42 10.29
CA GLN A 592 -31.41 9.73 9.02
C GLN A 592 -31.77 10.71 7.90
N LEU A 593 -30.95 10.74 6.85
CA LEU A 593 -31.21 11.47 5.61
C LEU A 593 -31.95 10.56 4.62
N SER A 594 -32.60 11.15 3.62
CA SER A 594 -33.30 10.37 2.58
C SER A 594 -32.34 9.58 1.69
N GLU A 595 -31.14 10.10 1.47
CA GLU A 595 -30.10 9.49 0.64
C GLU A 595 -28.69 9.93 1.08
N ARG A 596 -27.67 9.45 0.39
CA ARG A 596 -26.25 9.80 0.65
C ARG A 596 -26.06 11.31 0.70
N CYS A 597 -25.34 11.80 1.71
CA CYS A 597 -24.95 13.21 1.80
C CYS A 597 -23.94 13.55 0.70
N TYR A 598 -24.24 14.54 -0.15
CA TYR A 598 -23.35 15.00 -1.22
C TYR A 598 -22.68 16.33 -0.92
N ALA A 599 -23.38 17.23 -0.23
CA ALA A 599 -22.84 18.51 0.21
C ALA A 599 -23.60 18.99 1.45
N MET A 600 -22.91 19.72 2.32
CA MET A 600 -23.51 20.36 3.49
C MET A 600 -22.81 21.69 3.74
N ASP A 601 -23.57 22.65 4.27
CA ASP A 601 -23.02 23.92 4.75
C ASP A 601 -23.83 24.43 5.95
N VAL A 602 -23.20 25.28 6.76
CA VAL A 602 -23.81 25.87 7.96
C VAL A 602 -23.58 27.38 8.01
N LYS A 603 -24.65 28.12 8.27
CA LYS A 603 -24.61 29.51 8.70
C LYS A 603 -25.65 29.72 9.78
N HIS A 604 -25.22 29.89 11.03
CA HIS A 604 -26.14 29.92 12.15
C HIS A 604 -27.34 30.86 11.93
N PRO A 605 -28.59 30.39 12.18
CA PRO A 605 -28.97 29.08 12.72
C PRO A 605 -29.24 27.99 11.65
N LEU A 606 -28.98 28.27 10.38
CA LEU A 606 -29.29 27.40 9.25
C LEU A 606 -28.18 26.37 9.01
N LEU A 607 -28.54 25.09 8.92
CA LEU A 607 -27.70 24.05 8.32
C LEU A 607 -28.47 23.38 7.18
N VAL A 608 -27.82 23.20 6.04
CA VAL A 608 -28.42 22.56 4.85
C VAL A 608 -27.60 21.36 4.43
N VAL A 609 -28.28 20.26 4.12
CA VAL A 609 -27.67 19.01 3.62
C VAL A 609 -28.33 18.63 2.31
N ALA A 610 -27.55 18.61 1.23
CA ALA A 610 -28.00 18.12 -0.07
C ALA A 610 -27.67 16.63 -0.24
N THR A 611 -28.65 15.85 -0.69
CA THR A 611 -28.58 14.39 -0.81
C THR A 611 -28.67 13.91 -2.25
N ALA A 612 -28.34 12.64 -2.49
CA ALA A 612 -28.25 12.04 -3.82
C ALA A 612 -29.57 12.05 -4.62
N ASP A 613 -30.71 12.05 -3.94
CA ASP A 613 -32.06 12.18 -4.50
C ASP A 613 -32.46 13.64 -4.83
N ARG A 614 -31.49 14.57 -4.77
CA ARG A 614 -31.66 16.02 -5.02
C ARG A 614 -32.54 16.73 -3.99
N GLN A 615 -32.78 16.11 -2.83
CA GLN A 615 -33.38 16.78 -1.69
C GLN A 615 -32.34 17.63 -0.98
N VAL A 616 -32.81 18.72 -0.36
CA VAL A 616 -32.07 19.55 0.58
C VAL A 616 -32.80 19.48 1.90
N HIS A 617 -32.21 18.80 2.88
CA HIS A 617 -32.68 18.78 4.25
C HIS A 617 -32.15 20.00 4.98
N VAL A 618 -33.08 20.80 5.48
CA VAL A 618 -32.83 22.02 6.23
C VAL A 618 -32.98 21.71 7.72
N PHE A 619 -32.00 22.14 8.51
CA PHE A 619 -31.98 22.02 9.96
C PHE A 619 -31.90 23.41 10.58
N ASP A 620 -32.63 23.59 11.68
CA ASP A 620 -32.38 24.67 12.62
C ASP A 620 -31.43 24.13 13.69
N ILE A 621 -30.19 24.61 13.73
CA ILE A 621 -29.16 24.05 14.63
C ILE A 621 -29.45 24.30 16.12
N ARG A 622 -30.46 25.11 16.46
CA ARG A 622 -31.01 25.20 17.82
C ARG A 622 -31.78 23.93 18.22
N LYS A 623 -32.18 23.11 17.23
CA LYS A 623 -32.85 21.81 17.36
C LYS A 623 -32.24 20.81 16.35
N PRO A 624 -30.94 20.47 16.48
CA PRO A 624 -30.18 19.78 15.44
C PRO A 624 -30.64 18.34 15.18
N SER A 625 -31.36 17.72 16.12
CA SER A 625 -31.87 16.34 15.99
C SER A 625 -33.11 16.21 15.11
N GLN A 626 -33.61 17.30 14.51
CA GLN A 626 -34.82 17.29 13.69
C GLN A 626 -34.61 18.04 12.37
N ILE A 627 -35.05 17.42 11.28
CA ILE A 627 -35.17 18.09 9.99
C ILE A 627 -36.29 19.13 10.12
N TYR A 628 -35.95 20.41 9.96
CA TYR A 628 -36.90 21.51 9.96
C TYR A 628 -37.77 21.50 8.69
N LYS A 629 -37.14 21.30 7.53
CA LYS A 629 -37.83 21.27 6.24
C LYS A 629 -37.02 20.47 5.22
N SER A 630 -37.69 19.80 4.29
CA SER A 630 -37.04 19.21 3.12
C SER A 630 -37.49 19.94 1.87
N ILE A 631 -36.53 20.40 1.06
CA ILE A 631 -36.77 21.18 -0.14
C ILE A 631 -36.18 20.44 -1.34
N GLN A 632 -36.96 20.23 -2.39
CA GLN A 632 -36.43 19.69 -3.63
C GLN A 632 -35.59 20.77 -4.33
N SER A 633 -34.37 20.42 -4.75
CA SER A 633 -33.54 21.30 -5.59
C SER A 633 -34.26 21.69 -6.88
N ASN A 634 -34.22 22.97 -7.24
CA ASN A 634 -34.73 23.48 -8.52
C ASN A 634 -33.89 23.04 -9.73
N LEU A 635 -32.74 22.40 -9.48
CA LEU A 635 -31.87 21.86 -10.52
C LEU A 635 -32.30 20.43 -10.88
N LYS A 636 -32.23 20.10 -12.18
CA LYS A 636 -32.75 18.83 -12.69
C LYS A 636 -31.77 17.68 -12.53
N PHE A 637 -30.49 17.99 -12.36
CA PHE A 637 -29.40 17.01 -12.28
C PHE A 637 -28.82 16.95 -10.87
N GLN A 638 -27.90 16.00 -10.68
CA GLN A 638 -27.24 15.71 -9.41
C GLN A 638 -26.65 16.98 -8.77
N THR A 639 -26.92 17.17 -7.48
CA THR A 639 -26.29 18.23 -6.69
C THR A 639 -24.83 17.90 -6.46
N ARG A 640 -23.95 18.89 -6.62
CA ARG A 640 -22.51 18.77 -6.40
C ARG A 640 -22.03 19.59 -5.19
N THR A 641 -22.62 20.75 -4.97
CA THR A 641 -22.19 21.71 -3.93
C THR A 641 -23.37 22.54 -3.44
N ILE A 642 -23.29 23.05 -2.21
CA ILE A 642 -24.28 23.93 -1.59
C ILE A 642 -23.56 24.92 -0.68
N ALA A 643 -24.08 26.15 -0.56
CA ALA A 643 -23.56 27.17 0.35
C ALA A 643 -24.70 28.02 0.91
N CYS A 644 -24.73 28.22 2.22
CA CYS A 644 -25.70 29.08 2.90
C CYS A 644 -25.46 30.55 2.55
N PHE A 645 -26.53 31.34 2.47
CA PHE A 645 -26.40 32.79 2.39
C PHE A 645 -25.80 33.34 3.69
N PRO A 646 -25.05 34.45 3.64
CA PRO A 646 -24.50 35.08 4.84
C PRO A 646 -25.56 35.49 5.87
N ASP A 647 -26.78 35.77 5.43
CA ASP A 647 -27.94 36.13 6.28
C ASP A 647 -28.77 34.92 6.76
N ALA A 648 -28.34 33.69 6.42
CA ALA A 648 -29.02 32.44 6.75
C ALA A 648 -30.49 32.33 6.28
N SER A 649 -30.92 33.16 5.32
CA SER A 649 -32.30 33.13 4.79
C SER A 649 -32.53 32.05 3.70
N GLY A 650 -31.44 31.49 3.17
CA GLY A 650 -31.45 30.56 2.05
C GLY A 650 -30.07 30.01 1.73
N PHE A 651 -29.95 29.41 0.55
CA PHE A 651 -28.73 28.79 0.08
C PHE A 651 -28.60 28.88 -1.44
N ALA A 652 -27.36 28.85 -1.91
CA ALA A 652 -27.01 28.63 -3.30
C ALA A 652 -26.65 27.15 -3.49
N ILE A 653 -27.11 26.54 -4.58
CA ILE A 653 -26.90 25.12 -4.88
C ILE A 653 -26.37 24.96 -6.30
N GLY A 654 -25.32 24.14 -6.47
CA GLY A 654 -24.67 23.86 -7.74
C GLY A 654 -24.86 22.41 -8.16
N SER A 655 -24.97 22.17 -9.46
CA SER A 655 -25.20 20.84 -10.03
C SER A 655 -24.12 20.46 -11.05
N ILE A 656 -24.13 19.19 -11.45
CA ILE A 656 -23.24 18.68 -12.50
C ILE A 656 -23.58 19.21 -13.91
N GLU A 657 -24.73 19.88 -14.10
CA GLU A 657 -25.19 20.38 -15.41
C GLU A 657 -24.78 21.85 -15.70
N GLY A 658 -23.72 22.36 -15.09
CA GLY A 658 -23.27 23.75 -15.30
C GLY A 658 -24.38 24.75 -14.98
N ARG A 659 -25.00 24.59 -13.81
CA ARG A 659 -26.05 25.46 -13.29
C ARG A 659 -25.92 25.64 -11.79
N CYS A 660 -26.24 26.86 -11.37
CA CYS A 660 -26.40 27.26 -9.98
C CYS A 660 -27.83 27.79 -9.79
N ALA A 661 -28.42 27.54 -8.62
CA ALA A 661 -29.70 28.10 -8.20
C ALA A 661 -29.58 28.80 -6.85
N ILE A 662 -30.35 29.87 -6.69
CA ILE A 662 -30.56 30.63 -5.45
C ILE A 662 -31.93 30.21 -4.93
N GLN A 663 -31.99 29.66 -3.72
CA GLN A 663 -33.21 29.17 -3.09
C GLN A 663 -33.36 29.70 -1.67
N HIS A 664 -34.57 30.15 -1.30
CA HIS A 664 -34.89 30.59 0.05
C HIS A 664 -35.63 29.50 0.83
N VAL A 665 -35.40 29.44 2.15
CA VAL A 665 -36.00 28.41 3.02
C VAL A 665 -37.50 28.67 3.22
N GLU A 666 -37.83 29.93 3.48
CA GLU A 666 -39.19 30.37 3.82
C GLU A 666 -40.04 30.61 2.57
N ASP A 667 -41.29 30.13 2.60
CA ASP A 667 -42.16 30.12 1.41
C ASP A 667 -42.51 31.53 0.93
N LYS A 668 -42.53 32.51 1.84
CA LYS A 668 -42.77 33.93 1.54
C LYS A 668 -41.69 34.54 0.61
N ASP A 669 -40.48 33.99 0.63
CA ASP A 669 -39.32 34.52 -0.08
C ASP A 669 -39.03 33.74 -1.38
N LYS A 670 -39.72 32.63 -1.63
CA LYS A 670 -39.56 31.78 -2.84
C LYS A 670 -39.74 32.50 -4.16
N ARG A 671 -40.48 33.62 -4.20
CA ARG A 671 -40.58 34.47 -5.41
C ARG A 671 -39.22 35.02 -5.88
N ASN A 672 -38.25 35.06 -4.97
CA ASN A 672 -36.90 35.52 -5.24
C ASN A 672 -36.00 34.39 -5.75
N ASP A 673 -36.45 33.14 -5.76
CA ASP A 673 -35.67 32.00 -6.25
C ASP A 673 -35.46 32.08 -7.76
N PHE A 674 -34.27 31.71 -8.21
CA PHE A 674 -33.95 31.62 -9.63
C PHE A 674 -32.77 30.68 -9.86
N ALA A 675 -32.60 30.24 -11.10
CA ALA A 675 -31.46 29.45 -11.53
C ALA A 675 -30.85 30.04 -12.79
N PHE A 676 -29.53 29.89 -12.93
CA PHE A 676 -28.78 30.43 -14.06
C PHE A 676 -27.72 29.44 -14.54
N LYS A 677 -27.29 29.59 -15.78
CA LYS A 677 -26.24 28.78 -16.39
C LYS A 677 -24.87 29.34 -16.02
N CYS A 678 -23.93 28.46 -15.73
CA CYS A 678 -22.52 28.78 -15.45
C CYS A 678 -21.63 27.61 -15.89
N HIS A 679 -20.32 27.83 -16.02
CA HIS A 679 -19.35 26.78 -16.38
C HIS A 679 -19.74 26.00 -17.65
N ARG A 680 -19.86 26.73 -18.77
CA ARG A 680 -20.21 26.20 -20.09
C ARG A 680 -19.32 26.85 -21.14
N ASP A 681 -18.84 26.05 -22.09
CA ASP A 681 -17.99 26.48 -23.19
C ASP A 681 -18.63 26.04 -24.50
N GLY A 682 -19.30 26.95 -25.20
CA GLY A 682 -20.14 26.60 -26.35
C GLY A 682 -21.24 25.58 -25.99
N SER A 683 -21.16 24.39 -26.56
CA SER A 683 -22.04 23.25 -26.26
C SER A 683 -21.62 22.44 -25.04
N ASP A 684 -20.38 22.58 -24.58
CA ASP A 684 -19.81 21.78 -23.50
C ASP A 684 -20.29 22.28 -22.14
N ILE A 685 -20.68 21.34 -21.29
CA ILE A 685 -21.29 21.60 -19.98
C ILE A 685 -20.45 20.92 -18.91
N TYR A 686 -20.05 21.71 -17.90
CA TYR A 686 -19.15 21.24 -16.85
C TYR A 686 -19.83 21.32 -15.47
N PRO A 687 -19.43 20.48 -14.51
CA PRO A 687 -19.97 20.54 -13.16
C PRO A 687 -19.59 21.85 -12.46
N VAL A 688 -20.50 22.36 -11.62
CA VAL A 688 -20.19 23.42 -10.65
C VAL A 688 -19.55 22.75 -9.44
N SER A 689 -18.24 22.94 -9.26
CA SER A 689 -17.44 22.22 -8.25
C SER A 689 -17.64 22.80 -6.85
N SER A 690 -17.64 24.13 -6.71
CA SER A 690 -17.84 24.79 -5.41
C SER A 690 -18.55 26.15 -5.53
N ILE A 691 -19.17 26.54 -4.42
CA ILE A 691 -19.75 27.87 -4.20
C ILE A 691 -19.19 28.43 -2.90
N ALA A 692 -18.82 29.73 -2.90
CA ALA A 692 -18.35 30.42 -1.71
C ALA A 692 -18.90 31.85 -1.66
N PHE A 693 -19.58 32.21 -0.58
CA PHE A 693 -20.05 33.58 -0.37
C PHE A 693 -18.93 34.49 0.13
N HIS A 694 -18.85 35.68 -0.45
CA HIS A 694 -18.06 36.79 0.06
C HIS A 694 -18.84 37.47 1.21
N PRO A 695 -18.16 38.08 2.20
CA PRO A 695 -18.82 38.86 3.27
C PRO A 695 -19.78 39.98 2.81
N PHE A 696 -19.72 40.39 1.54
CA PHE A 696 -20.63 41.39 0.95
C PHE A 696 -21.96 40.81 0.46
N GLY A 697 -22.15 39.49 0.50
CA GLY A 697 -23.36 38.82 -0.03
C GLY A 697 -23.29 38.42 -1.50
N THR A 698 -22.27 38.88 -2.23
CA THR A 698 -21.86 38.34 -3.54
C THR A 698 -21.13 37.01 -3.35
N PHE A 699 -20.93 36.24 -4.41
CA PHE A 699 -20.36 34.89 -4.30
C PHE A 699 -19.54 34.48 -5.51
N ALA A 700 -18.68 33.49 -5.29
CA ALA A 700 -17.90 32.83 -6.32
C ALA A 700 -18.50 31.46 -6.67
N THR A 701 -18.37 31.08 -7.94
CA THR A 701 -18.53 29.69 -8.38
C THR A 701 -17.24 29.22 -9.06
N THR A 702 -16.87 27.97 -8.83
CA THR A 702 -15.79 27.29 -9.57
C THR A 702 -16.33 26.10 -10.33
N GLY A 703 -15.67 25.69 -11.42
CA GLY A 703 -16.16 24.59 -12.24
C GLY A 703 -15.09 23.70 -12.87
N GLY A 704 -15.55 22.55 -13.35
CA GLY A 704 -14.74 21.58 -14.11
C GLY A 704 -14.26 22.11 -15.46
N ASP A 705 -14.78 23.26 -15.91
CA ASP A 705 -14.31 23.97 -17.11
C ASP A 705 -12.97 24.69 -16.88
N GLY A 706 -12.47 24.69 -15.64
CA GLY A 706 -11.24 25.39 -15.25
C GLY A 706 -11.42 26.89 -15.06
N THR A 707 -12.66 27.37 -14.90
CA THR A 707 -12.93 28.80 -14.65
C THR A 707 -13.52 29.02 -13.26
N PHE A 708 -13.32 30.24 -12.74
CA PHE A 708 -14.09 30.76 -11.62
C PHE A 708 -14.77 32.08 -12.02
N CYS A 709 -15.93 32.35 -11.41
CA CYS A 709 -16.76 33.52 -11.72
C CYS A 709 -17.28 34.15 -10.43
N PHE A 710 -17.37 35.48 -10.41
CA PHE A 710 -18.01 36.24 -9.34
C PHE A 710 -19.40 36.70 -9.76
N TRP A 711 -20.34 36.63 -8.82
CA TRP A 711 -21.76 36.80 -9.06
C TRP A 711 -22.40 37.65 -7.97
N ASP A 712 -23.45 38.35 -8.35
CA ASP A 712 -24.32 39.11 -7.45
C ASP A 712 -25.72 38.51 -7.55
N LYS A 713 -26.17 37.85 -6.46
CA LYS A 713 -27.47 37.19 -6.41
C LYS A 713 -28.63 38.19 -6.41
N ASP A 714 -28.43 39.36 -5.82
CA ASP A 714 -29.50 40.34 -5.61
C ASP A 714 -29.72 41.15 -6.87
N ALA A 715 -28.65 41.51 -7.58
CA ALA A 715 -28.70 42.10 -8.91
C ALA A 715 -28.88 41.09 -10.04
N ARG A 716 -28.82 39.78 -9.74
CA ARG A 716 -28.94 38.66 -10.68
C ARG A 716 -27.97 38.76 -11.87
N GLN A 717 -26.74 39.18 -11.60
CA GLN A 717 -25.76 39.43 -12.64
C GLN A 717 -24.42 38.75 -12.35
N LYS A 718 -23.70 38.43 -13.42
CA LYS A 718 -22.30 38.05 -13.35
C LYS A 718 -21.45 39.31 -13.23
N LEU A 719 -20.58 39.37 -12.22
CA LEU A 719 -19.68 40.50 -11.99
C LEU A 719 -18.41 40.39 -12.83
N LYS A 720 -17.77 39.21 -12.79
CA LYS A 720 -16.51 38.90 -13.49
C LYS A 720 -16.40 37.41 -13.82
N THR A 721 -15.82 37.10 -14.98
CA THR A 721 -15.32 35.77 -15.36
C THR A 721 -13.81 35.87 -15.48
N PHE A 722 -13.11 34.90 -14.89
CA PHE A 722 -11.66 34.80 -14.96
C PHE A 722 -11.24 33.89 -16.11
N THR A 723 -9.99 34.03 -16.54
CA THR A 723 -9.46 33.27 -17.68
C THR A 723 -9.39 31.78 -17.33
N LYS A 724 -9.76 30.94 -18.30
CA LYS A 724 -9.77 29.48 -18.18
C LYS A 724 -8.37 28.94 -17.90
N CYS A 725 -8.24 28.18 -16.83
CA CYS A 725 -7.05 27.41 -16.49
C CYS A 725 -6.97 26.12 -17.31
N ASN A 726 -5.81 25.47 -17.32
CA ASN A 726 -5.55 24.22 -18.03
C ASN A 726 -6.04 22.96 -17.29
N GLN A 727 -6.76 23.12 -16.17
CA GLN A 727 -7.27 22.02 -15.35
C GLN A 727 -8.57 22.46 -14.67
N SER A 728 -9.39 21.49 -14.28
CA SER A 728 -10.60 21.70 -13.46
C SER A 728 -10.27 22.43 -12.16
N ILE A 729 -11.19 23.30 -11.71
CA ILE A 729 -11.10 23.91 -10.38
C ILE A 729 -12.02 23.14 -9.43
N THR A 730 -11.44 22.35 -8.52
CA THR A 730 -12.20 21.44 -7.64
C THR A 730 -12.86 22.16 -6.46
N THR A 731 -12.25 23.22 -5.93
CA THR A 731 -12.82 24.04 -4.86
C THR A 731 -12.26 25.46 -4.88
N GLY A 732 -12.99 26.41 -4.30
CA GLY A 732 -12.53 27.76 -4.06
C GLY A 732 -13.26 28.42 -2.89
N LYS A 733 -12.53 29.18 -2.06
CA LYS A 733 -13.00 29.76 -0.80
C LYS A 733 -12.39 31.14 -0.55
N PHE A 734 -13.20 32.04 -0.04
CA PHE A 734 -12.74 33.33 0.49
C PHE A 734 -12.18 33.17 1.90
N ASN A 735 -11.15 33.95 2.23
CA ASN A 735 -10.78 34.15 3.62
C ASN A 735 -11.84 34.97 4.38
N ALA A 736 -11.70 35.08 5.71
CA ALA A 736 -12.71 35.71 6.56
C ALA A 736 -13.05 37.17 6.16
N ARG A 737 -12.08 37.92 5.64
CA ARG A 737 -12.27 39.32 5.18
C ARG A 737 -12.78 39.41 3.73
N GLY A 738 -12.57 38.37 2.93
CA GLY A 738 -12.95 38.30 1.53
C GLY A 738 -11.96 38.96 0.55
N ASP A 739 -10.84 39.48 1.04
CA ASP A 739 -9.78 40.09 0.23
C ASP A 739 -8.87 39.05 -0.47
N ILE A 740 -8.98 37.78 -0.10
CA ILE A 740 -8.25 36.66 -0.72
C ILE A 740 -9.24 35.59 -1.16
N PHE A 741 -9.16 35.19 -2.43
CA PHE A 741 -9.86 34.01 -2.95
C PHE A 741 -8.86 32.90 -3.25
N ALA A 742 -8.87 31.84 -2.45
CA ALA A 742 -8.09 30.63 -2.71
C ALA A 742 -8.87 29.69 -3.62
N TYR A 743 -8.23 29.09 -4.61
CA TYR A 743 -8.82 28.07 -5.46
C TYR A 743 -7.81 26.99 -5.85
N THR A 744 -8.30 25.79 -6.11
CA THR A 744 -7.47 24.62 -6.43
C THR A 744 -7.50 24.31 -7.92
N LEU A 745 -6.41 23.83 -8.48
CA LEU A 745 -6.38 23.20 -9.80
C LEU A 745 -6.04 21.74 -9.59
N SER A 746 -7.00 20.87 -9.89
CA SER A 746 -6.92 19.42 -9.65
C SER A 746 -7.85 18.69 -10.62
N TYR A 747 -7.54 17.44 -10.96
CA TYR A 747 -8.47 16.63 -11.75
C TYR A 747 -9.70 16.28 -10.90
N ASP A 748 -10.91 16.55 -11.41
CA ASP A 748 -12.16 16.43 -10.66
C ASP A 748 -12.92 15.11 -10.91
N TRP A 749 -12.29 14.19 -11.64
CA TRP A 749 -12.85 12.91 -12.08
C TRP A 749 -14.08 13.00 -12.99
N SER A 750 -14.41 14.19 -13.51
CA SER A 750 -15.60 14.43 -14.35
C SER A 750 -15.63 13.60 -15.64
N MET A 751 -14.46 13.17 -16.14
CA MET A 751 -14.31 12.33 -17.32
C MET A 751 -13.80 10.91 -17.01
N GLY A 752 -13.87 10.49 -15.75
CA GLY A 752 -13.45 9.15 -15.30
C GLY A 752 -11.93 8.94 -15.28
N ALA A 753 -11.50 7.71 -15.04
CA ALA A 753 -10.08 7.38 -14.88
C ALA A 753 -9.27 7.54 -16.18
N GLU A 754 -9.89 7.35 -17.34
CA GLU A 754 -9.21 7.41 -18.65
C GLU A 754 -8.60 8.78 -18.98
N LYS A 755 -9.11 9.86 -18.35
CA LYS A 755 -8.60 11.22 -18.52
C LYS A 755 -7.78 11.71 -17.32
N TYR A 756 -7.55 10.85 -16.32
CA TYR A 756 -6.64 11.18 -15.24
C TYR A 756 -5.19 11.13 -15.73
N ASN A 757 -4.45 12.20 -15.45
CA ASN A 757 -3.04 12.29 -15.79
C ASN A 757 -2.22 12.48 -14.51
N GLN A 758 -1.58 11.41 -14.06
CA GLN A 758 -0.73 11.40 -12.85
C GLN A 758 0.46 12.38 -12.94
N SER A 759 0.87 12.76 -14.16
CA SER A 759 1.95 13.74 -14.35
C SER A 759 1.51 15.20 -14.17
N GLN A 760 0.21 15.47 -14.02
CA GLN A 760 -0.33 16.82 -13.84
C GLN A 760 -0.63 17.08 -12.35
N PRO A 761 0.22 17.85 -11.63
CA PRO A 761 0.10 18.01 -10.19
C PRO A 761 -1.05 18.93 -9.80
N SER A 762 -1.53 18.76 -8.57
CA SER A 762 -2.51 19.67 -7.98
C SER A 762 -1.84 20.89 -7.37
N VAL A 763 -2.45 22.07 -7.55
CA VAL A 763 -1.93 23.33 -7.00
C VAL A 763 -3.02 24.17 -6.36
N ILE A 764 -2.64 24.98 -5.37
CA ILE A 764 -3.49 26.01 -4.76
C ILE A 764 -3.05 27.38 -5.27
N ARG A 765 -4.00 28.21 -5.69
CA ARG A 765 -3.78 29.59 -6.11
C ARG A 765 -4.51 30.57 -5.21
N LEU A 766 -3.89 31.72 -4.99
CA LEU A 766 -4.41 32.85 -4.23
C LEU A 766 -4.61 34.04 -5.15
N HIS A 767 -5.86 34.47 -5.28
CA HIS A 767 -6.26 35.66 -6.01
C HIS A 767 -6.50 36.82 -5.03
N SER A 768 -5.89 37.97 -5.29
CA SER A 768 -6.16 39.21 -4.56
C SER A 768 -7.43 39.84 -5.10
N VAL A 769 -8.49 39.87 -4.29
CA VAL A 769 -9.82 40.26 -4.72
C VAL A 769 -9.93 41.79 -4.66
N ALA A 770 -10.01 42.43 -5.82
CA ALA A 770 -10.25 43.87 -5.86
C ALA A 770 -11.73 44.19 -5.64
N GLU A 771 -12.05 45.26 -4.92
CA GLU A 771 -13.45 45.62 -4.65
C GLU A 771 -14.28 45.78 -5.94
N ALA A 772 -13.68 46.29 -7.01
CA ALA A 772 -14.35 46.48 -8.30
C ALA A 772 -14.76 45.17 -8.99
N GLU A 773 -14.20 44.03 -8.57
CA GLU A 773 -14.47 42.70 -9.12
C GLU A 773 -15.62 42.00 -8.38
N ILE A 774 -15.74 42.25 -7.07
CA ILE A 774 -16.63 41.52 -6.17
C ILE A 774 -17.80 42.34 -5.65
N LYS A 775 -17.71 43.68 -5.65
CA LYS A 775 -18.84 44.56 -5.35
C LYS A 775 -19.69 44.77 -6.60
N GLN A 776 -20.95 45.06 -6.35
CA GLN A 776 -21.89 45.46 -7.38
C GLN A 776 -21.35 46.67 -8.17
N LYS A 777 -21.30 46.57 -9.50
CA LYS A 777 -20.90 47.69 -10.36
C LYS A 777 -21.90 48.83 -10.17
N LYS A 778 -21.44 49.99 -9.68
CA LYS A 778 -22.25 51.22 -9.69
C LYS A 778 -22.65 51.50 -11.13
N LYS A 779 -23.95 51.64 -11.41
CA LYS A 779 -24.42 52.13 -12.71
C LYS A 779 -23.71 53.46 -12.99
N PRO A 780 -23.11 53.68 -14.18
CA PRO A 780 -22.64 55.00 -14.58
C PRO A 780 -23.83 55.97 -14.43
N GLY A 781 -23.62 57.05 -13.67
CA GLY A 781 -24.68 57.71 -12.91
C GLY A 781 -25.86 58.25 -13.72
N THR A 782 -27.03 58.24 -13.06
CA THR A 782 -27.85 59.45 -13.04
C THR A 782 -27.22 60.35 -11.98
N GLY A 783 -26.57 61.43 -12.42
CA GLY A 783 -25.94 62.38 -11.51
C GLY A 783 -26.99 63.08 -10.65
N SER A 784 -26.87 63.01 -9.33
CA SER A 784 -27.45 64.04 -8.46
C SER A 784 -26.34 64.98 -8.04
N ARG A 785 -26.51 66.24 -8.44
CA ARG A 785 -25.70 67.40 -8.08
C ARG A 785 -25.42 67.43 -6.58
N ASN A 786 -24.18 67.81 -6.25
CA ASN A 786 -23.84 68.37 -4.95
C ASN A 786 -24.79 69.52 -4.60
N SER A 787 -25.30 69.50 -3.38
CA SER A 787 -25.65 70.70 -2.64
C SER A 787 -25.32 70.44 -1.16
N PHE A 788 -24.43 71.30 -0.67
CA PHE A 788 -23.95 71.58 0.69
C PHE A 788 -24.63 70.88 1.87
#